data_AF-A0A1B0D2S2-F1
#
_entry.id   AF-A0A1B0D2S2-F1
#
_cell.length_a   1.000
_cell.length_b   1.000
_cell.length_c   1.000
_cell.angle_alpha   90.00
_cell.angle_beta   90.00
_cell.angle_gamma   90.00
#
_symmetry.space_group_name_H-M   'P 1'
#
loop_
_entity.id
_entity.type
_entity.pdbx_description
1 polymer ?
#
loop_
_entity_poly.entity_id
_entity_poly.type
_entity_poly.pdbx_seq_one_letter_code
_entity_poly.pdbx_strand_id
1 'polypeptide(L)'
;MGNAFFSPCRCSQRTVHETKGWDVFRDPPVKVDSGSMANQACMDFTVKILKVIAYLLTFVIVLGGGVIAKGCVLFMTSQLKRDRKIPYCNRDIAREKQFVVTLPEEERVAWSWALLIVFAIPEVGALIRSMRICFFKSWKRPLTTHFLFVTLMETLHTAGLALLFFVVLPELDAVKGAMLTNCLCVVPGFLGLLSRTKKEGRRAVKAIVDIAAIAAQVTGFVVWPLLENRPVLWVIPIAAFMTSCGWWENYVSPQSPFSFVRGLGKIKEELRVTRYFSYIFLSIWKVMIFFCSVLLIWWIQGENVANFFSLFGPGFGPHKIVVEEVVSASQALPDLLNAGQIGDTIDVDASYNTVIYMIVIQVLAAYFCYVFGKFACKILIQGFSYAFPVNLTIPVSISLLIAACGIRNGDPCFFHGSIPDYLFFDSPPVFRLSDFASRQMAWAWLLWLLSQTWITLHIWTPKCERLATTEKLFVSPMYNALLIDQSMALNRRRDDQADVKTEDLAEIEKEKGDEYYETISVHTEGSAVQKPSVKSSDQITRIYACATMWHETKDEMIEFLKSILRLDEDQCARRVAQKYLRIVDPDYYEFETHIFFDDAFEISDHSDSDIQVNRFVKLLVATIDEAASDVHQTNIRIRPPKKYPTPYGGRLVWTLPGKTKMIAHLK
;
A
#
# COMPACT_ATOMS: atom_id res chain seq x y z
N MET A 1 40.28 46.81 47.82
CA MET A 1 39.33 45.70 48.05
C MET A 1 38.49 45.58 46.79
N GLY A 2 38.88 44.87 45.73
CA GLY A 2 39.25 43.47 45.60
C GLY A 2 38.39 42.88 44.48
N ASN A 3 38.91 42.95 43.23
CA ASN A 3 38.71 42.14 41.99
C ASN A 3 37.36 41.41 41.75
N ALA A 4 36.84 41.16 40.54
CA ALA A 4 37.02 41.58 39.15
C ALA A 4 35.92 40.82 38.32
N PHE A 5 35.42 41.43 37.23
CA PHE A 5 34.83 40.88 35.99
C PHE A 5 34.28 39.43 35.90
N PHE A 6 33.05 39.26 35.38
CA PHE A 6 32.72 38.70 34.02
C PHE A 6 31.19 38.50 33.81
N SER A 7 30.69 38.86 32.62
CA SER A 7 29.34 38.51 32.11
C SER A 7 29.19 37.03 31.75
N PRO A 8 27.96 36.48 31.64
CA PRO A 8 27.47 35.98 30.33
C PRO A 8 25.95 36.20 30.12
N CYS A 9 25.48 36.72 28.98
CA CYS A 9 25.22 36.05 27.68
C CYS A 9 23.93 35.22 27.58
N ARG A 10 22.95 35.79 26.84
CA ARG A 10 21.94 35.20 25.94
C ARG A 10 21.28 33.86 26.35
N CYS A 11 20.02 33.94 26.78
CA CYS A 11 19.06 32.85 26.76
C CYS A 11 18.83 32.34 25.33
N SER A 12 19.43 31.21 24.99
CA SER A 12 19.00 30.35 23.89
C SER A 12 17.76 29.57 24.36
N GLN A 13 16.58 30.00 23.93
CA GLN A 13 15.37 29.15 23.93
C GLN A 13 15.62 27.95 23.00
N ARG A 14 16.15 26.85 23.53
CA ARG A 14 15.93 25.53 22.95
C ARG A 14 14.51 25.13 23.34
N THR A 15 13.65 25.00 22.34
CA THR A 15 12.32 24.38 22.44
C THR A 15 12.47 23.00 23.06
N VAL A 16 12.24 22.93 24.37
CA VAL A 16 11.93 21.69 25.07
C VAL A 16 10.66 21.17 24.41
N HIS A 17 10.76 20.08 23.65
CA HIS A 17 9.59 19.27 23.34
C HIS A 17 8.87 19.02 24.67
N GLU A 18 7.59 19.33 24.77
CA GLU A 18 6.76 18.84 25.87
C GLU A 18 6.89 17.31 25.92
N THR A 19 7.82 16.84 26.75
CA THR A 19 7.91 15.46 27.16
C THR A 19 6.64 15.19 27.92
N LYS A 20 5.68 14.53 27.27
CA LYS A 20 4.53 13.96 27.96
C LYS A 20 5.11 13.11 29.09
N GLY A 21 4.70 13.34 30.33
CA GLY A 21 5.35 12.75 31.52
C GLY A 21 5.39 11.22 31.60
N TRP A 22 4.86 10.51 30.59
CA TRP A 22 4.96 9.06 30.42
C TRP A 22 6.15 8.62 29.54
N ASP A 23 6.72 9.52 28.72
CA ASP A 23 7.86 9.27 27.84
C ASP A 23 9.16 9.66 28.55
N VAL A 24 9.49 8.89 29.60
CA VAL A 24 10.66 9.08 30.48
C VAL A 24 11.77 8.08 30.14
N PHE A 25 11.77 7.56 28.90
CA PHE A 25 12.83 6.70 28.42
C PHE A 25 14.08 7.55 28.19
N ARG A 26 14.89 7.70 29.23
CA ARG A 26 16.23 8.23 29.11
C ARG A 26 17.05 7.16 28.40
N ASP A 27 17.71 7.54 27.32
CA ASP A 27 18.84 6.78 26.78
C ASP A 27 20.09 7.33 27.50
N PRO A 28 20.49 6.78 28.67
CA PRO A 28 21.66 7.28 29.37
C PRO A 28 22.85 7.13 28.42
N PRO A 29 23.60 8.21 28.14
CA PRO A 29 24.69 8.14 27.19
C PRO A 29 25.66 7.04 27.61
N VAL A 30 26.05 6.20 26.65
CA VAL A 30 27.13 5.22 26.82
C VAL A 30 28.34 5.97 27.40
N LYS A 31 28.97 5.45 28.46
CA LYS A 31 30.26 5.99 28.92
C LYS A 31 31.19 5.99 27.70
N VAL A 32 31.62 7.18 27.28
CA VAL A 32 32.33 7.39 26.02
C VAL A 32 33.77 6.95 26.19
N ASP A 33 34.05 5.69 25.89
CA ASP A 33 35.43 5.20 25.75
C ASP A 33 35.79 5.09 24.25
N SER A 34 35.85 6.23 23.56
CA SER A 34 36.74 6.48 22.39
C SER A 34 36.39 7.78 21.65
N GLY A 35 37.43 8.47 21.15
CA GLY A 35 37.34 9.79 20.50
C GLY A 35 36.61 9.86 19.16
N SER A 36 36.08 8.75 18.61
CA SER A 36 35.32 8.76 17.35
C SER A 36 33.84 9.14 17.53
N MET A 37 33.32 9.11 18.76
CA MET A 37 31.91 9.39 19.09
C MET A 37 31.63 10.86 19.47
N ALA A 38 32.62 11.75 19.37
CA ALA A 38 32.57 13.10 19.97
C ALA A 38 31.64 14.11 19.26
N ASN A 39 30.95 13.77 18.16
CA ASN A 39 30.07 14.73 17.47
C ASN A 39 28.78 14.11 16.87
N GLN A 40 27.92 13.56 17.74
CA GLN A 40 26.59 13.03 17.36
C GLN A 40 25.63 14.08 16.77
N ALA A 41 25.78 15.37 17.10
CA ALA A 41 24.86 16.42 16.64
C ALA A 41 24.82 16.56 15.10
N CYS A 42 25.97 16.39 14.44
CA CYS A 42 26.05 16.39 12.98
C CYS A 42 25.34 15.18 12.37
N MET A 43 25.49 13.99 12.97
CA MET A 43 24.79 12.78 12.52
C MET A 43 23.28 12.91 12.72
N ASP A 44 22.83 13.38 13.88
CA ASP A 44 21.39 13.56 14.16
C ASP A 44 20.74 14.57 13.21
N PHE A 45 21.44 15.66 12.93
CA PHE A 45 20.99 16.65 11.95
C PHE A 45 20.91 16.05 10.54
N THR A 46 21.93 15.29 10.13
CA THR A 46 21.96 14.60 8.83
C THR A 46 20.83 13.58 8.71
N VAL A 47 20.56 12.81 9.76
CA VAL A 47 19.45 11.84 9.80
C VAL A 47 18.10 12.55 9.68
N LYS A 48 17.92 13.71 10.34
CA LYS A 48 16.70 14.52 10.21
C LYS A 48 16.50 15.03 8.79
N ILE A 49 17.54 15.57 8.16
CA ILE A 49 17.50 16.01 6.76
C ILE A 49 17.16 14.85 5.84
N LEU A 50 17.85 13.72 5.98
CA LEU A 50 17.63 12.55 5.14
C LEU A 50 16.18 12.02 5.27
N LYS A 51 15.60 12.07 6.47
CA LYS A 51 14.18 11.76 6.68
C LYS A 51 13.27 12.71 5.90
N VAL A 52 13.48 14.03 6.00
CA VAL A 52 12.66 15.01 5.25
C VAL A 52 12.78 14.80 3.75
N ILE A 53 14.00 14.58 3.25
CA ILE A 53 14.26 14.28 1.83
C ILE A 53 13.53 13.00 1.43
N ALA A 54 13.61 11.93 2.22
CA ALA A 54 12.92 10.68 1.93
C ALA A 54 11.38 10.84 1.88
N TYR A 55 10.79 11.65 2.76
CA TYR A 55 9.36 11.97 2.72
C TYR A 55 8.99 12.70 1.42
N LEU A 56 9.70 13.79 1.10
CA LEU A 56 9.40 14.61 -0.08
C LEU A 56 9.62 13.83 -1.38
N LEU A 57 10.74 13.10 -1.49
CA LEU A 57 11.07 12.30 -2.66
C LEU A 57 10.02 11.20 -2.89
N THR A 58 9.65 10.47 -1.82
CA THR A 58 8.63 9.41 -1.93
C THR A 58 7.28 10.01 -2.32
N PHE A 59 6.89 11.15 -1.74
CA PHE A 59 5.66 11.86 -2.09
C PHE A 59 5.62 12.24 -3.57
N VAL A 60 6.69 12.87 -4.09
CA VAL A 60 6.77 13.30 -5.49
C VAL A 60 6.72 12.11 -6.45
N ILE A 61 7.41 11.01 -6.14
CA ILE A 61 7.42 9.82 -7.01
C ILE A 61 6.05 9.14 -7.03
N VAL A 62 5.38 9.02 -5.88
CA VAL A 62 4.04 8.41 -5.82
C VAL A 62 3.01 9.29 -6.54
N LEU A 63 3.02 10.60 -6.31
CA LEU A 63 2.09 11.53 -6.98
C LEU A 63 2.38 11.60 -8.48
N GLY A 64 3.63 11.84 -8.86
CA GLY A 64 4.05 11.95 -10.26
C GLY A 64 3.81 10.65 -11.03
N GLY A 65 4.18 9.50 -10.45
CA GLY A 65 3.92 8.19 -11.05
C GLY A 65 2.43 7.91 -11.23
N GLY A 66 1.60 8.26 -10.24
CA GLY A 66 0.13 8.16 -10.35
C GLY A 66 -0.45 9.03 -11.47
N VAL A 67 -0.07 10.31 -11.52
CA VAL A 67 -0.56 11.28 -12.52
C VAL A 67 -0.12 10.91 -13.93
N ILE A 68 1.16 10.56 -14.12
CA ILE A 68 1.69 10.17 -15.43
C ILE A 68 1.02 8.89 -15.92
N ALA A 69 0.94 7.85 -15.08
CA ALA A 69 0.30 6.59 -15.46
C ALA A 69 -1.19 6.79 -15.81
N LYS A 70 -1.91 7.61 -15.04
CA LYS A 70 -3.32 7.95 -15.33
C LYS A 70 -3.47 8.72 -16.65
N GLY A 71 -2.62 9.73 -16.86
CA GLY A 71 -2.57 10.52 -18.09
C GLY A 71 -2.30 9.65 -19.32
N CYS A 72 -1.30 8.77 -19.25
CA CYS A 72 -0.97 7.84 -20.34
C CYS A 72 -2.15 6.91 -20.68
N VAL A 73 -2.81 6.34 -19.68
CA VAL A 73 -3.95 5.45 -19.92
C VAL A 73 -5.12 6.20 -20.57
N LEU A 74 -5.46 7.40 -20.09
CA LEU A 74 -6.51 8.25 -20.69
C LEU A 74 -6.12 8.72 -22.10
N PHE A 75 -4.83 8.94 -22.35
CA PHE A 75 -4.31 9.25 -23.67
C PHE A 75 -4.52 8.08 -24.63
N MET A 76 -4.17 6.85 -24.21
CA MET A 76 -4.38 5.62 -25.00
C MET A 76 -5.86 5.40 -25.33
N THR A 77 -6.77 5.54 -24.34
CA THR A 77 -8.21 5.36 -24.58
C THR A 77 -8.80 6.41 -25.51
N SER A 78 -8.27 7.63 -25.50
CA SER A 78 -8.74 8.72 -26.37
C SER A 78 -8.51 8.42 -27.86
N GLN A 79 -7.57 7.52 -28.19
CA GLN A 79 -7.27 7.16 -29.58
C GLN A 79 -8.13 6.00 -30.11
N LEU A 80 -8.95 5.36 -29.26
CA LEU A 80 -9.77 4.22 -29.66
C LEU A 80 -11.10 4.62 -30.32
N LYS A 81 -11.53 5.87 -30.14
CA LYS A 81 -12.80 6.39 -30.64
C LYS A 81 -12.83 6.39 -32.17
N ARG A 82 -13.93 5.87 -32.74
CA ARG A 82 -14.13 5.81 -34.19
C ARG A 82 -14.43 7.17 -34.79
N ASP A 83 -13.96 7.37 -36.02
CA ASP A 83 -14.20 8.56 -36.85
C ASP A 83 -13.93 9.88 -36.12
N ARG A 84 -13.00 9.83 -35.15
CA ARG A 84 -12.66 10.98 -34.33
C ARG A 84 -11.87 11.97 -35.17
N LYS A 85 -12.41 13.18 -35.27
CA LYS A 85 -11.81 14.31 -35.98
C LYS A 85 -10.96 15.12 -35.01
N ILE A 86 -9.64 15.17 -35.25
CA ILE A 86 -8.67 15.92 -34.44
C ILE A 86 -8.13 17.08 -35.27
N PRO A 87 -8.11 18.32 -34.75
CA PRO A 87 -7.48 19.44 -35.45
C PRO A 87 -5.97 19.21 -35.58
N TYR A 88 -5.47 19.31 -36.81
CA TYR A 88 -4.07 19.08 -37.14
C TYR A 88 -3.30 20.41 -37.21
N CYS A 89 -2.03 20.39 -36.81
CA CYS A 89 -1.19 21.59 -36.84
C CYS A 89 -0.87 22.01 -38.28
N ASN A 90 -1.16 23.26 -38.63
CA ASN A 90 -1.02 23.78 -39.99
C ASN A 90 0.35 24.43 -40.28
N ARG A 91 1.30 24.37 -39.33
CA ARG A 91 2.58 25.10 -39.39
C ARG A 91 3.47 24.68 -40.56
N ASP A 92 3.51 23.38 -40.85
CA ASP A 92 4.44 22.78 -41.81
C ASP A 92 3.79 22.51 -43.19
N ILE A 93 2.47 22.70 -43.30
CA ILE A 93 1.71 22.46 -44.53
C ILE A 93 1.29 23.79 -45.19
N ALA A 94 0.34 24.50 -44.58
CA ALA A 94 -0.18 25.77 -45.09
C ALA A 94 -0.80 26.58 -43.95
N ARG A 95 -0.16 27.70 -43.58
CA ARG A 95 -0.53 28.51 -42.39
C ARG A 95 -1.93 29.12 -42.43
N GLU A 96 -2.52 29.26 -43.60
CA GLU A 96 -3.84 29.87 -43.81
C GLU A 96 -4.98 28.86 -43.85
N LYS A 97 -4.67 27.56 -44.00
CA LYS A 97 -5.64 26.47 -44.09
C LYS A 97 -5.82 25.76 -42.76
N GLN A 98 -7.01 25.19 -42.53
CA GLN A 98 -7.31 24.36 -41.37
C GLN A 98 -7.39 22.89 -41.81
N PHE A 99 -6.77 22.02 -41.03
CA PHE A 99 -6.67 20.60 -41.33
C PHE A 99 -7.24 19.77 -40.19
N VAL A 100 -7.85 18.64 -40.54
CA VAL A 100 -8.41 17.68 -39.59
C VAL A 100 -7.93 16.28 -39.96
N VAL A 101 -7.64 15.48 -38.95
CA VAL A 101 -7.24 14.08 -39.12
C VAL A 101 -8.28 13.17 -38.51
N THR A 102 -8.56 12.09 -39.22
CA THR A 102 -9.26 10.90 -38.71
C THR A 102 -8.27 9.76 -38.58
N LEU A 103 -8.18 9.17 -37.39
CA LEU A 103 -7.24 8.07 -37.14
C LEU A 103 -7.64 6.81 -37.93
N PRO A 104 -6.70 6.17 -38.63
CA PRO A 104 -6.99 4.96 -39.39
C PRO A 104 -7.09 3.73 -38.47
N GLU A 105 -7.54 2.59 -39.01
CA GLU A 105 -7.79 1.37 -38.22
C GLU A 105 -6.49 0.81 -37.61
N GLU A 106 -5.36 0.93 -38.32
CA GLU A 106 -4.05 0.46 -37.90
C GLU A 106 -3.59 1.08 -36.57
N GLU A 107 -3.79 2.40 -36.42
CA GLU A 107 -3.49 3.13 -35.17
C GLU A 107 -4.39 2.63 -34.03
N ARG A 108 -5.70 2.47 -34.27
CA ARG A 108 -6.64 1.98 -33.26
C ARG A 108 -6.29 0.57 -32.78
N VAL A 109 -5.83 -0.30 -33.68
CA VAL A 109 -5.32 -1.63 -33.33
C VAL A 109 -4.04 -1.51 -32.49
N ALA A 110 -3.09 -0.64 -32.86
CA ALA A 110 -1.86 -0.42 -32.10
C ALA A 110 -2.13 0.06 -30.65
N TRP A 111 -3.03 1.05 -30.46
CA TRP A 111 -3.43 1.53 -29.14
C TRP A 111 -4.21 0.48 -28.32
N SER A 112 -4.99 -0.38 -28.99
CA SER A 112 -5.67 -1.50 -28.35
C SER A 112 -4.66 -2.52 -27.78
N TRP A 113 -3.64 -2.87 -28.57
CA TRP A 113 -2.54 -3.71 -28.13
C TRP A 113 -1.70 -3.07 -27.02
N ALA A 114 -1.52 -1.75 -27.04
CA ALA A 114 -0.84 -1.02 -25.97
C ALA A 114 -1.54 -1.23 -24.61
N LEU A 115 -2.87 -1.09 -24.56
CA LEU A 115 -3.65 -1.32 -23.34
C LEU A 115 -3.61 -2.80 -22.89
N LEU A 116 -3.65 -3.75 -23.83
CA LEU A 116 -3.48 -5.18 -23.53
C LEU A 116 -2.13 -5.47 -22.88
N ILE A 117 -1.03 -4.92 -23.42
CA ILE A 117 0.33 -5.10 -22.89
C ILE A 117 0.45 -4.46 -21.49
N VAL A 118 -0.03 -3.24 -21.34
CA VAL A 118 -0.06 -2.52 -20.05
C VAL A 118 -0.79 -3.31 -18.97
N PHE A 119 -1.95 -3.89 -19.30
CA PHE A 119 -2.70 -4.74 -18.38
C PHE A 119 -1.96 -6.04 -18.04
N ALA A 120 -1.33 -6.67 -19.03
CA ALA A 120 -0.69 -7.98 -18.85
C ALA A 120 0.57 -7.93 -17.97
N ILE A 121 1.35 -6.83 -17.98
CA ILE A 121 2.64 -6.75 -17.29
C ILE A 121 2.55 -7.03 -15.77
N PRO A 122 1.67 -6.38 -14.99
CA PRO A 122 1.51 -6.70 -13.57
C PRO A 122 1.04 -8.13 -13.32
N GLU A 123 0.20 -8.70 -14.19
CA GLU A 123 -0.31 -10.07 -14.08
C GLU A 123 0.81 -11.09 -14.35
N VAL A 124 1.68 -10.85 -15.34
CA VAL A 124 2.91 -11.64 -15.56
C VAL A 124 3.83 -11.53 -14.34
N GLY A 125 3.96 -10.34 -13.75
CA GLY A 125 4.70 -10.15 -12.50
C GLY A 125 4.11 -10.96 -11.33
N ALA A 126 2.78 -11.01 -11.23
CA ALA A 126 2.07 -11.81 -10.23
C ALA A 126 2.29 -13.32 -10.46
N LEU A 127 2.30 -13.77 -11.72
CA LEU A 127 2.59 -15.14 -12.12
C LEU A 127 4.00 -15.56 -11.71
N ILE A 128 5.03 -14.78 -12.08
CA ILE A 128 6.43 -15.06 -11.76
C ILE A 128 6.63 -15.13 -10.24
N ARG A 129 6.06 -14.18 -9.49
CA ARG A 129 6.14 -14.17 -8.02
C ARG A 129 5.46 -15.39 -7.40
N SER A 130 4.28 -15.75 -7.90
CA SER A 130 3.50 -16.88 -7.41
C SER A 130 4.19 -18.21 -7.70
N MET A 131 4.71 -18.39 -8.92
CA MET A 131 5.51 -19.55 -9.29
C MET A 131 6.72 -19.71 -8.37
N ARG A 132 7.52 -18.64 -8.19
CA ARG A 132 8.69 -18.68 -7.28
C ARG A 132 8.30 -19.16 -5.88
N ILE A 133 7.20 -18.66 -5.32
CA ILE A 133 6.79 -19.04 -3.96
C ILE A 133 6.31 -20.49 -3.91
N CYS A 134 5.56 -20.96 -4.90
CA CYS A 134 5.11 -22.35 -4.95
C CYS A 134 6.25 -23.36 -5.18
N PHE A 135 7.34 -22.96 -5.85
CA PHE A 135 8.52 -23.82 -6.02
C PHE A 135 9.41 -23.85 -4.77
N PHE A 136 9.59 -22.71 -4.07
CA PHE A 136 10.60 -22.59 -2.99
C PHE A 136 10.03 -22.56 -1.57
N LYS A 137 8.71 -22.46 -1.37
CA LYS A 137 8.09 -22.41 -0.03
C LYS A 137 6.94 -23.42 0.10
N SER A 138 6.51 -23.66 1.33
CA SER A 138 5.31 -24.44 1.61
C SER A 138 4.05 -23.70 1.14
N TRP A 139 3.13 -24.44 0.53
CA TRP A 139 1.86 -23.91 0.02
C TRP A 139 0.72 -24.87 0.34
N LYS A 140 -0.51 -24.34 0.37
CA LYS A 140 -1.74 -25.12 0.56
C LYS A 140 -2.63 -24.95 -0.66
N ARG A 141 -3.38 -26.01 -0.99
CA ARG A 141 -4.40 -25.96 -2.06
C ARG A 141 -5.68 -25.31 -1.53
N PRO A 142 -6.33 -24.43 -2.31
CA PRO A 142 -7.64 -23.91 -1.97
C PRO A 142 -8.73 -24.97 -2.14
N LEU A 143 -9.80 -24.83 -1.36
CA LEU A 143 -11.04 -25.55 -1.57
C LEU A 143 -11.62 -25.20 -2.96
N THR A 144 -12.08 -26.20 -3.71
CA THR A 144 -12.54 -26.01 -5.10
C THR A 144 -13.65 -24.97 -5.24
N THR A 145 -14.61 -24.94 -4.30
CA THR A 145 -15.71 -23.97 -4.30
C THR A 145 -15.22 -22.55 -4.06
N HIS A 146 -14.26 -22.36 -3.14
CA HIS A 146 -13.65 -21.07 -2.85
C HIS A 146 -12.82 -20.58 -4.03
N PHE A 147 -12.04 -21.47 -4.65
CA PHE A 147 -11.30 -21.15 -5.86
C PHE A 147 -12.23 -20.73 -7.01
N LEU A 148 -13.32 -21.46 -7.25
CA LEU A 148 -14.29 -21.12 -8.29
C LEU A 148 -14.94 -19.74 -8.06
N PHE A 149 -15.28 -19.42 -6.81
CA PHE A 149 -15.82 -18.11 -6.45
C PHE A 149 -14.82 -16.98 -6.69
N VAL A 150 -13.54 -17.18 -6.33
CA VAL A 150 -12.48 -16.19 -6.58
C VAL A 150 -12.27 -16.01 -8.08
N THR A 151 -12.25 -17.09 -8.86
CA THR A 151 -12.19 -17.03 -10.32
C THR A 151 -13.35 -16.24 -10.91
N LEU A 152 -14.58 -16.43 -10.41
CA LEU A 152 -15.75 -15.64 -10.83
C LEU A 152 -15.55 -14.14 -10.54
N MET A 153 -15.13 -13.78 -9.34
CA MET A 153 -14.91 -12.37 -8.97
C MET A 153 -13.80 -11.71 -9.78
N GLU A 154 -12.69 -12.41 -10.03
CA GLU A 154 -11.60 -11.91 -10.88
C GLU A 154 -12.04 -11.83 -12.36
N THR A 155 -12.90 -12.73 -12.84
CA THR A 155 -13.47 -12.68 -14.21
C THR A 155 -14.40 -11.48 -14.38
N LEU A 156 -15.27 -11.20 -13.39
CA LEU A 156 -16.10 -10.01 -13.39
C LEU A 156 -15.24 -8.75 -13.39
N HIS A 157 -14.19 -8.71 -12.57
CA HIS A 157 -13.26 -7.58 -12.54
C HIS A 157 -12.59 -7.32 -13.88
N THR A 158 -12.01 -8.35 -14.52
CA THR A 158 -11.31 -8.19 -15.80
C THR A 158 -12.24 -7.84 -16.95
N ALA A 159 -13.41 -8.45 -17.03
CA ALA A 159 -14.42 -8.07 -18.02
C ALA A 159 -14.94 -6.65 -17.80
N GLY A 160 -15.10 -6.22 -16.54
CA GLY A 160 -15.47 -4.85 -16.17
C GLY A 160 -14.44 -3.82 -16.63
N LEU A 161 -13.13 -4.13 -16.47
CA LEU A 161 -12.06 -3.30 -17.01
C LEU A 161 -12.12 -3.23 -18.54
N ALA A 162 -12.31 -4.35 -19.23
CA ALA A 162 -12.40 -4.36 -20.69
C ALA A 162 -13.54 -3.44 -21.17
N LEU A 163 -14.73 -3.54 -20.57
CA LEU A 163 -15.86 -2.65 -20.88
C LEU A 163 -15.54 -1.18 -20.56
N LEU A 164 -14.89 -0.90 -19.43
CA LEU A 164 -14.54 0.45 -19.04
C LEU A 164 -13.56 1.09 -20.04
N PHE A 165 -12.50 0.38 -20.42
CA PHE A 165 -11.42 0.93 -21.24
C PHE A 165 -11.68 0.93 -22.75
N PHE A 166 -12.47 -0.01 -23.27
CA PHE A 166 -12.73 -0.15 -24.71
C PHE A 166 -14.13 0.30 -25.16
N VAL A 167 -15.08 0.50 -24.24
CA VAL A 167 -16.44 0.95 -24.57
C VAL A 167 -16.76 2.30 -23.94
N VAL A 168 -16.53 2.44 -22.62
CA VAL A 168 -16.94 3.65 -21.89
C VAL A 168 -15.98 4.81 -22.06
N LEU A 169 -14.69 4.61 -21.77
CA LEU A 169 -13.69 5.69 -21.81
C LEU A 169 -13.44 6.28 -23.20
N PRO A 170 -13.46 5.52 -24.31
CA PRO A 170 -13.33 6.09 -25.65
C PRO A 170 -14.50 7.02 -26.04
N GLU A 171 -15.68 6.83 -25.45
CA GLU A 171 -16.87 7.65 -25.73
C GLU A 171 -16.93 8.94 -24.89
N LEU A 172 -16.17 8.99 -23.79
CA LEU A 172 -16.12 10.11 -22.86
C LEU A 172 -14.87 10.98 -23.07
N ASP A 173 -15.01 12.28 -22.86
CA ASP A 173 -13.86 13.19 -22.82
C ASP A 173 -12.87 12.77 -21.72
N ALA A 174 -11.56 12.99 -21.92
CA ALA A 174 -10.51 12.54 -21.01
C ALA A 174 -10.70 13.05 -19.56
N VAL A 175 -11.24 14.27 -19.42
CA VAL A 175 -11.56 14.87 -18.11
C VAL A 175 -12.71 14.12 -17.42
N LYS A 176 -13.79 13.82 -18.14
CA LYS A 176 -14.94 13.06 -17.62
C LYS A 176 -14.55 11.63 -17.29
N GLY A 177 -13.73 11.01 -18.14
CA GLY A 177 -13.14 9.70 -17.89
C GLY A 177 -12.32 9.67 -16.60
N ALA A 178 -11.45 10.67 -16.37
CA ALA A 178 -10.72 10.81 -15.11
C ALA A 178 -11.65 10.92 -13.90
N MET A 179 -12.71 11.73 -14.00
CA MET A 179 -13.71 11.89 -12.94
C MET A 179 -14.47 10.58 -12.65
N LEU A 180 -14.85 9.83 -13.69
CA LEU A 180 -15.58 8.57 -13.56
C LEU A 180 -14.79 7.51 -12.78
N THR A 181 -13.46 7.51 -12.87
CA THR A 181 -12.64 6.53 -12.12
C THR A 181 -12.76 6.65 -10.59
N ASN A 182 -13.26 7.77 -10.06
CA ASN A 182 -13.60 7.90 -8.63
C ASN A 182 -14.82 7.06 -8.20
N CYS A 183 -15.66 6.65 -9.15
CA CYS A 183 -16.93 5.96 -8.88
C CYS A 183 -16.80 4.42 -8.93
N LEU A 184 -15.58 3.88 -8.89
CA LEU A 184 -15.30 2.45 -9.06
C LEU A 184 -15.31 1.68 -7.73
N CYS A 185 -15.80 2.28 -6.64
CA CYS A 185 -15.71 1.73 -5.28
C CYS A 185 -17.03 1.20 -4.71
N VAL A 186 -18.05 0.94 -5.54
CA VAL A 186 -19.41 0.56 -5.06
C VAL A 186 -19.44 -0.75 -4.27
N VAL A 187 -18.90 -1.86 -4.82
CA VAL A 187 -18.86 -3.14 -4.10
C VAL A 187 -18.06 -3.04 -2.79
N PRO A 188 -16.84 -2.44 -2.77
CA PRO A 188 -16.13 -2.10 -1.55
C PRO A 188 -16.95 -1.31 -0.52
N GLY A 189 -17.63 -0.24 -0.94
CA GLY A 189 -18.46 0.59 -0.06
C GLY A 189 -19.60 -0.21 0.56
N PHE A 190 -20.32 -1.00 -0.25
CA PHE A 190 -21.42 -1.85 0.20
C PHE A 190 -20.95 -2.93 1.18
N LEU A 191 -19.90 -3.67 0.84
CA LEU A 191 -19.33 -4.70 1.73
C LEU A 191 -18.79 -4.08 3.02
N GLY A 192 -18.15 -2.91 2.94
CA GLY A 192 -17.63 -2.17 4.09
C GLY A 192 -18.73 -1.79 5.08
N LEU A 193 -19.88 -1.32 4.58
CA LEU A 193 -21.07 -1.02 5.39
C LEU A 193 -21.58 -2.28 6.11
N LEU A 194 -21.76 -3.39 5.37
CA LEU A 194 -22.27 -4.65 5.93
C LEU A 194 -21.28 -5.33 6.88
N SER A 195 -19.99 -5.05 6.72
CA SER A 195 -18.91 -5.61 7.52
C SER A 195 -18.73 -4.94 8.89
N ARG A 196 -19.45 -3.84 9.20
CA ARG A 196 -19.32 -3.15 10.49
C ARG A 196 -19.75 -4.00 11.67
N THR A 197 -18.88 -4.09 12.67
CA THR A 197 -19.14 -4.88 13.89
C THR A 197 -19.69 -4.03 15.03
N LYS A 198 -20.33 -4.68 16.02
CA LYS A 198 -20.87 -4.01 17.22
C LYS A 198 -19.78 -3.41 18.13
N LYS A 199 -18.52 -3.83 17.96
CA LYS A 199 -17.37 -3.37 18.76
C LYS A 199 -16.86 -1.99 18.33
N GLU A 200 -17.26 -1.48 17.17
CA GLU A 200 -16.83 -0.17 16.67
C GLU A 200 -17.59 0.99 17.34
N GLY A 201 -16.85 1.96 17.89
CA GLY A 201 -17.43 3.21 18.38
C GLY A 201 -18.10 4.04 17.26
N ARG A 202 -19.19 4.73 17.60
CA ARG A 202 -19.99 5.59 16.69
C ARG A 202 -20.50 4.88 15.43
N ARG A 203 -20.84 3.58 15.54
CA ARG A 203 -21.30 2.76 14.41
C ARG A 203 -22.43 3.39 13.59
N ALA A 204 -23.45 3.96 14.25
CA ALA A 204 -24.60 4.56 13.57
C ALA A 204 -24.17 5.73 12.65
N VAL A 205 -23.32 6.63 13.16
CA VAL A 205 -22.78 7.75 12.37
C VAL A 205 -21.95 7.23 11.20
N LYS A 206 -21.05 6.27 11.45
CA LYS A 206 -20.22 5.72 10.38
C LYS A 206 -21.05 5.00 9.30
N ALA A 207 -22.13 4.32 9.68
CA ALA A 207 -23.05 3.69 8.74
C ALA A 207 -23.83 4.71 7.89
N ILE A 208 -24.25 5.84 8.49
CA ILE A 208 -24.89 6.93 7.73
C ILE A 208 -23.92 7.50 6.69
N VAL A 209 -22.66 7.74 7.07
CA VAL A 209 -21.65 8.25 6.13
C VAL A 209 -21.33 7.23 5.04
N ASP A 210 -21.29 5.92 5.36
CA ASP A 210 -21.15 4.88 4.32
C ASP A 210 -22.32 4.89 3.33
N ILE A 211 -23.56 5.02 3.80
CA ILE A 211 -24.74 5.10 2.93
C ILE A 211 -24.63 6.33 2.02
N ALA A 212 -24.24 7.48 2.57
CA ALA A 212 -24.02 8.70 1.79
C ALA A 212 -22.89 8.53 0.75
N ALA A 213 -21.78 7.87 1.12
CA ALA A 213 -20.68 7.57 0.20
C ALA A 213 -21.14 6.63 -0.93
N ILE A 214 -21.87 5.55 -0.63
CA ILE A 214 -22.41 4.64 -1.64
C ILE A 214 -23.37 5.39 -2.58
N ALA A 215 -24.27 6.22 -2.04
CA ALA A 215 -25.18 7.02 -2.85
C ALA A 215 -24.40 7.96 -3.80
N ALA A 216 -23.35 8.62 -3.30
CA ALA A 216 -22.47 9.44 -4.12
C ALA A 216 -21.80 8.64 -5.25
N GLN A 217 -21.29 7.44 -4.99
CA GLN A 217 -20.71 6.57 -6.04
C GLN A 217 -21.74 6.24 -7.14
N VAL A 218 -22.95 5.84 -6.74
CA VAL A 218 -24.03 5.45 -7.66
C VAL A 218 -24.47 6.62 -8.53
N THR A 219 -24.41 7.87 -8.04
CA THR A 219 -24.74 9.03 -8.87
C THR A 219 -23.84 9.13 -10.11
N GLY A 220 -22.57 8.74 -10.02
CA GLY A 220 -21.65 8.73 -11.18
C GLY A 220 -22.05 7.76 -12.28
N PHE A 221 -22.90 6.77 -11.99
CA PHE A 221 -23.37 5.80 -12.99
C PHE A 221 -24.45 6.38 -13.91
N VAL A 222 -25.18 7.38 -13.42
CA VAL A 222 -26.38 7.91 -14.08
C VAL A 222 -26.18 9.32 -14.60
N VAL A 223 -25.28 10.11 -13.99
CA VAL A 223 -25.03 11.50 -14.38
C VAL A 223 -24.58 11.63 -15.85
N TRP A 224 -23.58 10.87 -16.29
CA TRP A 224 -23.06 10.99 -17.66
C TRP A 224 -24.01 10.49 -18.75
N PRO A 225 -24.67 9.32 -18.62
CA PRO A 225 -25.66 8.86 -19.58
C PRO A 225 -26.82 9.84 -19.76
N LEU A 226 -27.28 10.47 -18.68
CA LEU A 226 -28.36 11.46 -18.72
C LEU A 226 -27.93 12.79 -19.36
N LEU A 227 -26.69 13.24 -19.13
CA LEU A 227 -26.21 14.52 -19.64
C LEU A 227 -25.85 14.46 -21.14
N GLU A 228 -25.26 13.35 -21.61
CA GLU A 228 -24.82 13.24 -23.02
C GLU A 228 -25.87 12.60 -23.94
N ASN A 229 -26.92 11.98 -23.37
CA ASN A 229 -28.01 11.33 -24.10
C ASN A 229 -27.51 10.31 -25.16
N ARG A 230 -26.39 9.63 -24.88
CA ARG A 230 -25.85 8.56 -25.74
C ARG A 230 -26.18 7.18 -25.13
N PRO A 231 -26.80 6.26 -25.89
CA PRO A 231 -27.20 4.96 -25.35
C PRO A 231 -26.02 4.09 -24.91
N VAL A 232 -24.86 4.22 -25.57
CA VAL A 232 -23.64 3.46 -25.25
C VAL A 232 -23.15 3.72 -23.82
N LEU A 233 -23.39 4.91 -23.27
CA LEU A 233 -22.95 5.25 -21.92
C LEU A 233 -23.73 4.51 -20.82
N TRP A 234 -24.87 3.89 -21.11
CA TRP A 234 -25.59 3.03 -20.15
C TRP A 234 -24.84 1.74 -19.79
N VAL A 235 -23.69 1.48 -20.43
CA VAL A 235 -22.74 0.44 -20.02
C VAL A 235 -21.97 0.84 -18.75
N ILE A 236 -21.91 2.13 -18.40
CA ILE A 236 -21.18 2.65 -17.21
C ILE A 236 -21.55 1.91 -15.91
N PRO A 237 -22.84 1.81 -15.49
CA PRO A 237 -23.19 1.10 -14.26
C PRO A 237 -22.67 -0.35 -14.24
N ILE A 238 -22.77 -1.05 -15.37
CA ILE A 238 -22.33 -2.45 -15.51
C ILE A 238 -20.80 -2.53 -15.38
N ALA A 239 -20.07 -1.73 -16.16
CA ALA A 239 -18.62 -1.69 -16.17
C ALA A 239 -18.04 -1.31 -14.80
N ALA A 240 -18.62 -0.30 -14.14
CA ALA A 240 -18.17 0.17 -12.84
C ALA A 240 -18.47 -0.84 -11.72
N PHE A 241 -19.66 -1.45 -11.71
CA PHE A 241 -19.99 -2.52 -10.76
C PHE A 241 -19.04 -3.71 -10.91
N MET A 242 -18.87 -4.20 -12.14
CA MET A 242 -17.98 -5.33 -12.46
C MET A 242 -16.52 -5.01 -12.08
N THR A 243 -16.03 -3.82 -12.41
CA THR A 243 -14.68 -3.38 -12.03
C THR A 243 -14.51 -3.36 -10.50
N SER A 244 -15.52 -2.90 -9.76
CA SER A 244 -15.47 -2.82 -8.30
C SER A 244 -15.39 -4.19 -7.60
N CYS A 245 -15.82 -5.28 -8.27
CA CYS A 245 -15.71 -6.63 -7.74
C CYS A 245 -14.27 -7.03 -7.41
N GLY A 246 -13.25 -6.50 -8.10
CA GLY A 246 -11.85 -6.90 -7.89
C GLY A 246 -11.30 -6.65 -6.48
N TRP A 247 -11.93 -5.75 -5.72
CA TRP A 247 -11.45 -5.36 -4.38
C TRP A 247 -12.31 -5.87 -3.23
N TRP A 248 -13.25 -6.78 -3.51
CA TRP A 248 -14.22 -7.31 -2.53
C TRP A 248 -13.54 -7.80 -1.24
N GLU A 249 -12.45 -8.57 -1.37
CA GLU A 249 -11.77 -9.27 -0.27
C GLU A 249 -11.34 -8.32 0.86
N ASN A 250 -10.99 -7.08 0.53
CA ASN A 250 -10.48 -6.15 1.53
C ASN A 250 -11.59 -5.66 2.49
N TYR A 251 -12.86 -5.70 2.06
CA TYR A 251 -13.99 -5.06 2.73
C TYR A 251 -14.92 -6.04 3.45
N VAL A 252 -14.54 -7.31 3.55
CA VAL A 252 -15.29 -8.36 4.25
C VAL A 252 -14.63 -8.77 5.57
N SER A 253 -15.46 -8.94 6.60
CA SER A 253 -15.06 -9.42 7.93
C SER A 253 -15.83 -10.68 8.34
N PRO A 254 -15.14 -11.70 8.90
CA PRO A 254 -15.78 -12.89 9.43
C PRO A 254 -16.57 -12.63 10.73
N GLN A 255 -16.39 -11.48 11.37
CA GLN A 255 -17.15 -11.04 12.55
C GLN A 255 -18.41 -10.21 12.21
N SER A 256 -18.74 -10.09 10.92
CA SER A 256 -19.92 -9.34 10.46
C SER A 256 -21.25 -9.95 10.97
N PRO A 257 -22.29 -9.13 11.18
CA PRO A 257 -23.60 -9.64 11.62
C PRO A 257 -24.31 -10.46 10.53
N PHE A 258 -24.06 -10.17 9.26
CA PHE A 258 -24.73 -10.81 8.12
C PHE A 258 -24.08 -12.15 7.78
N SER A 259 -24.88 -13.22 7.61
CA SER A 259 -24.40 -14.57 7.29
C SER A 259 -23.64 -14.64 5.96
N PHE A 260 -24.11 -13.93 4.94
CA PHE A 260 -23.45 -13.84 3.63
C PHE A 260 -22.03 -13.25 3.74
N VAL A 261 -21.88 -12.11 4.42
CA VAL A 261 -20.59 -11.42 4.61
C VAL A 261 -19.63 -12.26 5.46
N ARG A 262 -20.15 -13.01 6.45
CA ARG A 262 -19.35 -13.99 7.20
C ARG A 262 -18.83 -15.11 6.30
N GLY A 263 -19.65 -15.62 5.38
CA GLY A 263 -19.23 -16.61 4.38
C GLY A 263 -18.07 -16.10 3.52
N LEU A 264 -18.20 -14.89 2.98
CA LEU A 264 -17.12 -14.22 2.25
C LEU A 264 -15.87 -13.98 3.10
N GLY A 265 -16.04 -13.65 4.39
CA GLY A 265 -14.94 -13.51 5.35
C GLY A 265 -14.14 -14.80 5.56
N LYS A 266 -14.80 -15.97 5.55
CA LYS A 266 -14.11 -17.28 5.61
C LYS A 266 -13.30 -17.55 4.34
N ILE A 267 -13.86 -17.25 3.16
CA ILE A 267 -13.16 -17.38 1.88
C ILE A 267 -11.90 -16.50 1.89
N LYS A 268 -12.00 -15.27 2.38
CA LYS A 268 -10.86 -14.35 2.55
C LYS A 268 -9.75 -14.94 3.43
N GLU A 269 -10.09 -15.52 4.59
CA GLU A 269 -9.08 -16.08 5.49
C GLU A 269 -8.33 -17.26 4.86
N GLU A 270 -9.03 -18.14 4.14
CA GLU A 270 -8.39 -19.23 3.41
C GLU A 270 -7.52 -18.71 2.26
N LEU A 271 -8.04 -17.73 1.50
CA LEU A 271 -7.33 -17.12 0.38
C LEU A 271 -6.00 -16.50 0.82
N ARG A 272 -5.88 -15.98 2.04
CA ARG A 272 -4.59 -15.47 2.56
C ARG A 272 -3.48 -16.51 2.53
N VAL A 273 -3.80 -17.79 2.74
CA VAL A 273 -2.83 -18.89 2.79
C VAL A 273 -2.64 -19.53 1.41
N THR A 274 -3.69 -19.54 0.58
CA THR A 274 -3.70 -20.24 -0.72
C THR A 274 -3.44 -19.33 -1.92
N ARG A 275 -3.34 -18.01 -1.70
CA ARG A 275 -3.20 -16.95 -2.73
C ARG A 275 -2.21 -17.29 -3.83
N TYR A 276 -0.97 -17.61 -3.47
CA TYR A 276 0.08 -17.82 -4.47
C TYR A 276 -0.21 -19.02 -5.35
N PHE A 277 -0.77 -20.09 -4.81
CA PHE A 277 -1.21 -21.22 -5.62
C PHE A 277 -2.33 -20.81 -6.57
N SER A 278 -3.34 -20.07 -6.08
CA SER A 278 -4.46 -19.59 -6.90
C SER A 278 -3.99 -18.63 -8.00
N TYR A 279 -3.07 -17.70 -7.71
CA TYR A 279 -2.60 -16.69 -8.66
C TYR A 279 -1.70 -17.24 -9.77
N ILE A 280 -1.18 -18.48 -9.68
CA ILE A 280 -0.57 -19.14 -10.84
C ILE A 280 -1.60 -19.29 -11.97
N PHE A 281 -2.81 -19.75 -11.62
CA PHE A 281 -3.88 -19.96 -12.60
C PHE A 281 -4.63 -18.66 -12.89
N LEU A 282 -4.94 -17.87 -11.85
CA LEU A 282 -5.72 -16.64 -12.01
C LEU A 282 -4.98 -15.60 -12.85
N SER A 283 -3.67 -15.44 -12.73
CA SER A 283 -2.94 -14.43 -13.53
C SER A 283 -3.03 -14.74 -15.03
N ILE A 284 -2.88 -16.01 -15.41
CA ILE A 284 -3.03 -16.47 -16.81
C ILE A 284 -4.49 -16.30 -17.26
N TRP A 285 -5.43 -16.73 -16.40
CA TRP A 285 -6.87 -16.60 -16.67
C TRP A 285 -7.29 -15.15 -16.92
N LYS A 286 -6.79 -14.20 -16.12
CA LYS A 286 -7.10 -12.77 -16.25
C LYS A 286 -6.61 -12.19 -17.56
N VAL A 287 -5.37 -12.51 -17.98
CA VAL A 287 -4.85 -12.09 -19.29
C VAL A 287 -5.69 -12.67 -20.43
N MET A 288 -6.05 -13.96 -20.34
CA MET A 288 -6.90 -14.61 -21.34
C MET A 288 -8.29 -13.99 -21.40
N ILE A 289 -8.95 -13.76 -20.27
CA ILE A 289 -10.28 -13.15 -20.22
C ILE A 289 -10.23 -11.71 -20.74
N PHE A 290 -9.23 -10.93 -20.35
CA PHE A 290 -9.11 -9.55 -20.83
C PHE A 290 -8.94 -9.52 -22.36
N PHE A 291 -8.06 -10.36 -22.90
CA PHE A 291 -7.87 -10.52 -24.34
C PHE A 291 -9.14 -10.96 -25.07
N CYS A 292 -9.80 -12.03 -24.62
CA CYS A 292 -11.06 -12.50 -25.19
C CYS A 292 -12.17 -11.44 -25.10
N SER A 293 -12.22 -10.66 -24.02
CA SER A 293 -13.21 -9.59 -23.85
C SER A 293 -12.97 -8.47 -24.88
N VAL A 294 -11.72 -8.11 -25.14
CA VAL A 294 -11.36 -7.11 -26.16
C VAL A 294 -11.78 -7.59 -27.55
N LEU A 295 -11.47 -8.85 -27.92
CA LEU A 295 -11.88 -9.40 -29.21
C LEU A 295 -13.42 -9.46 -29.36
N LEU A 296 -14.13 -9.81 -28.28
CA LEU A 296 -15.58 -9.82 -28.27
C LEU A 296 -16.15 -8.40 -28.45
N ILE A 297 -15.58 -7.40 -27.78
CA ILE A 297 -15.98 -5.99 -27.94
C ILE A 297 -15.73 -5.54 -29.39
N TRP A 298 -14.56 -5.84 -29.94
CA TRP A 298 -14.20 -5.52 -31.33
C TRP A 298 -15.21 -6.11 -32.33
N TRP A 299 -15.57 -7.38 -32.14
CA TRP A 299 -16.59 -8.06 -32.95
C TRP A 299 -17.99 -7.46 -32.79
N ILE A 300 -18.43 -7.15 -31.56
CA ILE A 300 -19.74 -6.52 -31.29
C ILE A 300 -19.83 -5.15 -31.95
N GLN A 301 -18.73 -4.41 -31.98
CA GLN A 301 -18.70 -3.11 -32.65
C GLN A 301 -18.67 -3.26 -34.19
N GLY A 302 -18.69 -4.47 -34.76
CA GLY A 302 -18.82 -4.70 -36.20
C GLY A 302 -17.50 -4.63 -36.98
N GLU A 303 -16.35 -4.67 -36.30
CA GLU A 303 -15.05 -4.75 -36.97
C GLU A 303 -14.63 -6.19 -37.26
N ASN A 304 -13.78 -6.35 -38.28
CA ASN A 304 -13.24 -7.66 -38.61
C ASN A 304 -12.19 -8.07 -37.58
N VAL A 305 -12.44 -9.17 -36.86
CA VAL A 305 -11.51 -9.71 -35.87
C VAL A 305 -10.17 -10.10 -36.49
N ALA A 306 -10.15 -10.48 -37.78
CA ALA A 306 -8.90 -10.77 -38.49
C ALA A 306 -7.99 -9.53 -38.59
N ASN A 307 -8.58 -8.33 -38.75
CA ASN A 307 -7.84 -7.07 -38.82
C ASN A 307 -7.07 -6.79 -37.54
N PHE A 308 -7.60 -7.20 -36.39
CA PHE A 308 -6.93 -7.04 -35.10
C PHE A 308 -5.54 -7.73 -35.05
N PHE A 309 -5.37 -8.81 -35.83
CA PHE A 309 -4.11 -9.54 -35.93
C PHE A 309 -3.30 -9.14 -37.17
N SER A 310 -3.95 -8.95 -38.33
CA SER A 310 -3.24 -8.61 -39.57
C SER A 310 -2.67 -7.19 -39.55
N LEU A 311 -3.36 -6.24 -38.91
CA LEU A 311 -2.92 -4.84 -38.77
C LEU A 311 -1.97 -4.62 -37.59
N PHE A 312 -1.60 -5.66 -36.85
CA PHE A 312 -0.59 -5.55 -35.78
C PHE A 312 0.77 -5.08 -36.32
N GLY A 313 1.27 -5.74 -37.37
CA GLY A 313 2.55 -5.36 -37.99
C GLY A 313 2.54 -3.92 -38.54
N PRO A 314 1.55 -3.55 -39.39
CA PRO A 314 1.38 -2.20 -39.90
C PRO A 314 1.21 -1.13 -38.80
N GLY A 315 0.41 -1.39 -37.76
CA GLY A 315 0.17 -0.44 -36.68
C GLY A 315 1.42 -0.11 -35.84
N PHE A 316 2.33 -1.08 -35.67
CA PHE A 316 3.63 -0.87 -35.04
C PHE A 316 4.76 -0.57 -36.04
N GLY A 317 4.41 -0.37 -37.32
CA GLY A 317 5.35 -0.14 -38.42
C GLY A 317 5.08 1.17 -39.16
N PRO A 318 5.91 1.47 -40.18
CA PRO A 318 5.71 2.67 -40.99
C PRO A 318 4.43 2.56 -41.81
N HIS A 319 3.52 3.52 -41.62
CA HIS A 319 2.28 3.67 -42.38
C HIS A 319 1.96 5.16 -42.54
N LYS A 320 0.96 5.48 -43.37
CA LYS A 320 0.59 6.87 -43.69
C LYS A 320 -0.75 7.24 -43.07
N ILE A 321 -0.90 8.52 -42.74
CA ILE A 321 -2.09 9.11 -42.14
C ILE A 321 -2.62 10.16 -43.10
N VAL A 322 -3.91 10.07 -43.42
CA VAL A 322 -4.59 11.00 -44.32
C VAL A 322 -5.07 12.21 -43.51
N VAL A 323 -4.63 13.39 -43.93
CA VAL A 323 -5.03 14.69 -43.38
C VAL A 323 -5.97 15.38 -44.37
N GLU A 324 -7.15 15.78 -43.91
CA GLU A 324 -8.18 16.42 -44.74
C GLU A 324 -8.22 17.94 -44.49
N GLU A 325 -8.30 18.74 -45.56
CA GLU A 325 -8.55 20.18 -45.45
C GLU A 325 -10.03 20.49 -45.12
N VAL A 326 -10.25 21.37 -44.14
CA VAL A 326 -11.59 21.87 -43.80
C VAL A 326 -11.91 23.09 -44.66
N VAL A 327 -12.69 22.88 -45.72
CA VAL A 327 -13.19 23.99 -46.56
C VAL A 327 -14.35 24.70 -45.85
N SER A 328 -14.14 25.95 -45.44
CA SER A 328 -15.20 26.77 -44.84
C SER A 328 -16.24 27.19 -45.89
N ALA A 329 -17.51 26.92 -45.63
CA ALA A 329 -18.64 27.17 -46.54
C ALA A 329 -18.87 28.67 -46.89
N SER A 330 -18.11 29.60 -46.32
CA SER A 330 -18.20 31.05 -46.59
C SER A 330 -17.52 31.50 -47.88
N GLN A 331 -16.81 30.61 -48.60
CA GLN A 331 -16.12 30.92 -49.87
C GLN A 331 -16.68 30.17 -51.09
N ALA A 332 -17.84 29.52 -50.98
CA ALA A 332 -18.43 28.79 -52.11
C ALA A 332 -19.19 29.74 -53.04
N LEU A 333 -18.70 29.90 -54.29
CA LEU A 333 -19.49 30.43 -55.40
C LEU A 333 -20.65 29.44 -55.71
N PRO A 334 -21.88 29.90 -56.03
CA PRO A 334 -23.06 29.03 -56.10
C PRO A 334 -23.02 27.94 -57.18
N ASP A 335 -22.12 28.03 -58.17
CA ASP A 335 -22.13 27.18 -59.38
C ASP A 335 -21.30 25.88 -59.29
N LEU A 336 -20.63 25.60 -58.15
CA LEU A 336 -19.79 24.40 -57.97
C LEU A 336 -20.36 23.35 -57.02
N LEU A 337 -21.65 23.44 -56.65
CA LEU A 337 -22.28 22.56 -55.65
C LEU A 337 -22.45 21.08 -56.09
N ASN A 338 -22.13 20.73 -57.34
CA ASN A 338 -22.34 19.37 -57.89
C ASN A 338 -21.05 18.60 -58.25
N ALA A 339 -19.86 19.18 -58.06
CA ALA A 339 -18.61 18.43 -58.03
C ALA A 339 -18.16 18.37 -56.57
N GLY A 340 -18.05 17.17 -56.00
CA GLY A 340 -17.94 16.93 -54.57
C GLY A 340 -16.98 17.86 -53.83
N GLN A 341 -17.39 18.32 -52.65
CA GLN A 341 -16.55 18.97 -51.64
C GLN A 341 -15.45 18.00 -51.18
N ILE A 342 -14.45 17.78 -52.02
CA ILE A 342 -13.22 17.06 -51.67
C ILE A 342 -12.20 18.15 -51.38
N GLY A 343 -12.00 18.46 -50.10
CA GLY A 343 -10.81 19.22 -49.69
C GLY A 343 -9.55 18.43 -50.07
N ASP A 344 -8.45 19.12 -50.33
CA ASP A 344 -7.18 18.44 -50.63
C ASP A 344 -6.81 17.52 -49.46
N THR A 345 -6.46 16.26 -49.77
CA THR A 345 -5.99 15.27 -48.79
C THR A 345 -4.48 15.15 -48.86
N ILE A 346 -3.82 15.17 -47.71
CA ILE A 346 -2.36 15.12 -47.60
C ILE A 346 -1.97 13.90 -46.78
N ASP A 347 -1.07 13.08 -47.33
CA ASP A 347 -0.52 11.92 -46.63
C ASP A 347 0.69 12.34 -45.78
N VAL A 348 0.62 12.08 -44.48
CA VAL A 348 1.72 12.30 -43.52
C VAL A 348 2.20 10.96 -42.96
N ASP A 349 3.52 10.82 -42.77
CA ASP A 349 4.10 9.59 -42.20
C ASP A 349 3.76 9.45 -40.70
N ALA A 350 3.31 8.26 -40.30
CA ALA A 350 2.95 7.95 -38.92
C ALA A 350 4.19 7.80 -38.03
N SER A 351 4.11 8.37 -36.83
CA SER A 351 5.12 8.24 -35.78
C SER A 351 4.88 6.99 -34.93
N TYR A 352 5.02 5.80 -35.52
CA TYR A 352 4.70 4.50 -34.91
C TYR A 352 5.43 4.20 -33.59
N ASN A 353 6.65 4.73 -33.38
CA ASN A 353 7.40 4.57 -32.13
C ASN A 353 6.69 5.20 -30.91
N THR A 354 5.76 6.13 -31.12
CA THR A 354 5.02 6.83 -30.05
C THR A 354 4.25 5.85 -29.17
N VAL A 355 3.64 4.82 -29.76
CA VAL A 355 2.88 3.80 -29.01
C VAL A 355 3.80 3.06 -28.04
N ILE A 356 5.00 2.68 -28.50
CA ILE A 356 6.01 1.99 -27.67
C ILE A 356 6.49 2.88 -26.53
N TYR A 357 6.81 4.15 -26.81
CA TYR A 357 7.22 5.10 -25.78
C TYR A 357 6.12 5.28 -24.71
N MET A 358 4.85 5.36 -25.13
CA MET A 358 3.73 5.47 -24.18
C MET A 358 3.57 4.22 -23.31
N ILE A 359 3.73 3.01 -23.87
CA ILE A 359 3.72 1.76 -23.07
C ILE A 359 4.83 1.80 -22.02
N VAL A 360 6.06 2.13 -22.41
CA VAL A 360 7.21 2.16 -21.49
C VAL A 360 7.01 3.20 -20.38
N ILE A 361 6.57 4.42 -20.73
CA ILE A 361 6.31 5.49 -19.75
C ILE A 361 5.22 5.05 -18.77
N GLN A 362 4.12 4.50 -19.27
CA GLN A 362 3.01 4.04 -18.44
C GLN A 362 3.48 2.96 -17.44
N VAL A 363 4.20 1.95 -17.94
CA VAL A 363 4.64 0.80 -17.14
C VAL A 363 5.62 1.24 -16.06
N LEU A 364 6.59 2.09 -16.40
CA LEU A 364 7.56 2.60 -15.43
C LEU A 364 6.89 3.50 -14.39
N ALA A 365 6.01 4.40 -14.81
CA ALA A 365 5.29 5.29 -13.91
C ALA A 365 4.41 4.51 -12.91
N ALA A 366 3.64 3.54 -13.40
CA ALA A 366 2.79 2.70 -12.56
C ALA A 366 3.63 1.81 -11.61
N TYR A 367 4.74 1.24 -12.11
CA TYR A 367 5.65 0.45 -11.30
C TYR A 367 6.33 1.27 -10.19
N PHE A 368 6.84 2.45 -10.51
CA PHE A 368 7.45 3.33 -9.51
C PHE A 368 6.44 3.81 -8.46
N CYS A 369 5.23 4.20 -8.88
CA CYS A 369 4.14 4.52 -7.96
C CYS A 369 3.89 3.36 -6.98
N TYR A 370 3.80 2.13 -7.48
CA TYR A 370 3.60 0.93 -6.65
C TYR A 370 4.78 0.63 -5.72
N VAL A 371 6.02 0.69 -6.21
CA VAL A 371 7.22 0.36 -5.42
C VAL A 371 7.46 1.39 -4.31
N PHE A 372 7.38 2.68 -4.63
CA PHE A 372 7.56 3.74 -3.64
C PHE A 372 6.38 3.83 -2.68
N GLY A 373 5.16 3.53 -3.13
CA GLY A 373 4.02 3.42 -2.23
C GLY A 373 4.16 2.24 -1.25
N LYS A 374 4.66 1.07 -1.71
CA LYS A 374 5.03 -0.03 -0.80
C LYS A 374 6.10 0.38 0.19
N PHE A 375 7.13 1.08 -0.27
CA PHE A 375 8.19 1.59 0.58
C PHE A 375 7.62 2.49 1.67
N ALA A 376 6.78 3.48 1.31
CA ALA A 376 6.11 4.38 2.24
C ALA A 376 5.32 3.65 3.33
N CYS A 377 4.58 2.60 2.96
CA CYS A 377 3.85 1.75 3.90
C CYS A 377 4.77 0.97 4.85
N LYS A 378 5.91 0.45 4.36
CA LYS A 378 6.86 -0.32 5.17
C LYS A 378 7.57 0.52 6.24
N ILE A 379 7.85 1.79 5.94
CA ILE A 379 8.53 2.71 6.88
C ILE A 379 7.57 3.58 7.68
N LEU A 380 6.25 3.32 7.60
CA LEU A 380 5.18 4.00 8.36
C LEU A 380 4.99 5.50 8.03
N ILE A 381 5.41 5.96 6.84
CA ILE A 381 5.23 7.37 6.40
C ILE A 381 4.00 7.55 5.49
N GLN A 382 3.12 6.55 5.49
CA GLN A 382 2.03 6.41 4.54
C GLN A 382 1.02 7.57 4.54
N GLY A 383 0.72 8.20 5.68
CA GLY A 383 -0.25 9.28 5.72
C GLY A 383 0.15 10.41 4.75
N PHE A 384 1.41 10.84 4.84
CA PHE A 384 1.96 11.88 3.97
C PHE A 384 2.37 11.36 2.59
N SER A 385 3.07 10.23 2.49
CA SER A 385 3.71 9.81 1.22
C SER A 385 2.97 8.70 0.46
N TYR A 386 1.79 8.28 0.92
CA TYR A 386 0.97 7.25 0.27
C TYR A 386 -0.49 7.69 0.16
N ALA A 387 -1.18 7.89 1.29
CA ALA A 387 -2.60 8.21 1.36
C ALA A 387 -2.91 9.56 0.70
N PHE A 388 -2.12 10.58 1.03
CA PHE A 388 -2.27 11.91 0.45
C PHE A 388 -2.01 11.95 -1.07
N PRO A 389 -0.86 11.48 -1.60
CA PRO A 389 -0.60 11.54 -3.05
C PRO A 389 -1.55 10.66 -3.87
N VAL A 390 -1.97 9.50 -3.35
CA VAL A 390 -2.95 8.64 -4.05
C VAL A 390 -4.30 9.34 -4.21
N ASN A 391 -4.82 10.02 -3.17
CA ASN A 391 -6.06 10.80 -3.29
C ASN A 391 -5.87 12.07 -4.13
N LEU A 392 -4.68 12.67 -4.12
CA LEU A 392 -4.37 13.89 -4.87
C LEU A 392 -4.13 13.63 -6.38
N THR A 393 -3.87 12.38 -6.77
CA THR A 393 -3.61 11.99 -8.17
C THR A 393 -4.71 12.44 -9.12
N ILE A 394 -5.98 12.29 -8.75
CA ILE A 394 -7.12 12.63 -9.63
C ILE A 394 -7.32 14.15 -9.73
N PRO A 395 -7.38 14.94 -8.64
CA PRO A 395 -7.41 16.40 -8.73
C PRO A 395 -6.30 16.99 -9.59
N VAL A 396 -5.07 16.49 -9.42
CA VAL A 396 -3.92 16.95 -10.21
C VAL A 396 -4.06 16.53 -11.67
N SER A 397 -4.46 15.29 -11.94
CA SER A 397 -4.68 14.80 -13.31
C SER A 397 -5.77 15.61 -14.03
N ILE A 398 -6.91 15.87 -13.38
CA ILE A 398 -7.99 16.69 -13.94
C ILE A 398 -7.49 18.11 -14.25
N SER A 399 -6.76 18.72 -13.31
CA SER A 399 -6.24 20.08 -13.48
C SER A 399 -5.26 20.18 -14.66
N LEU A 400 -4.34 19.20 -14.78
CA LEU A 400 -3.39 19.13 -15.88
C LEU A 400 -4.07 18.84 -17.22
N LEU A 401 -5.07 17.95 -17.24
CA LEU A 401 -5.85 17.64 -18.45
C LEU A 401 -6.64 18.87 -18.93
N ILE A 402 -7.31 19.58 -18.03
CA ILE A 402 -8.02 20.83 -18.38
C ILE A 402 -7.05 21.86 -18.93
N ALA A 403 -5.89 22.05 -18.30
CA ALA A 403 -4.86 22.97 -18.77
C ALA A 403 -4.33 22.58 -20.15
N ALA A 404 -3.95 21.31 -20.34
CA ALA A 404 -3.43 20.81 -21.62
C ALA A 404 -4.46 20.93 -22.75
N CYS A 405 -5.71 20.53 -22.50
CA CYS A 405 -6.80 20.67 -23.46
C CYS A 405 -7.13 22.14 -23.78
N GLY A 406 -7.09 23.02 -22.77
CA GLY A 406 -7.30 24.45 -22.97
C GLY A 406 -6.23 25.09 -23.85
N ILE A 407 -4.97 24.71 -23.66
CA ILE A 407 -3.84 25.21 -24.45
C ILE A 407 -3.92 24.70 -25.91
N ARG A 408 -4.14 23.40 -26.13
CA ARG A 408 -4.21 22.82 -27.49
C ARG A 408 -5.39 23.34 -28.31
N ASN A 409 -6.52 23.66 -27.68
CA ASN A 409 -7.66 24.25 -28.39
C ASN A 409 -7.48 25.75 -28.67
N GLY A 410 -6.67 26.46 -27.87
CA GLY A 410 -6.26 27.83 -28.17
C GLY A 410 -5.28 27.89 -29.34
N ASP A 411 -4.32 26.97 -29.38
CA ASP A 411 -3.35 26.82 -30.48
C ASP A 411 -3.14 25.33 -30.82
N PRO A 412 -3.68 24.85 -31.97
CA PRO A 412 -3.47 23.50 -32.44
C PRO A 412 -2.00 23.13 -32.67
N CYS A 413 -1.07 24.07 -32.74
CA CYS A 413 0.34 23.81 -32.96
C CYS A 413 1.19 23.84 -31.68
N PHE A 414 0.61 24.07 -30.50
CA PHE A 414 1.39 24.27 -29.27
C PHE A 414 2.29 23.06 -28.89
N PHE A 415 1.78 21.85 -29.04
CA PHE A 415 2.50 20.60 -28.71
C PHE A 415 3.30 20.01 -29.88
N HIS A 416 3.39 20.73 -31.00
CA HIS A 416 4.10 20.28 -32.19
C HIS A 416 5.57 19.95 -31.86
N GLY A 417 6.04 18.78 -32.30
CA GLY A 417 7.38 18.27 -32.02
C GLY A 417 7.55 17.53 -30.68
N SER A 418 6.59 17.64 -29.76
CA SER A 418 6.57 16.83 -28.52
C SER A 418 5.57 15.67 -28.60
N ILE A 419 4.36 15.95 -29.09
CA ILE A 419 3.31 14.95 -29.34
C ILE A 419 3.02 15.00 -30.85
N PRO A 420 2.91 13.84 -31.55
CA PRO A 420 2.52 13.83 -32.96
C PRO A 420 1.19 14.57 -33.16
N ASP A 421 1.10 15.41 -34.19
CA ASP A 421 -0.02 16.36 -34.34
C ASP A 421 -1.38 15.71 -34.59
N TYR A 422 -1.39 14.43 -34.98
CA TYR A 422 -2.58 13.63 -35.17
C TYR A 422 -3.07 12.92 -33.89
N LEU A 423 -2.34 13.04 -32.77
CA LEU A 423 -2.68 12.40 -31.49
C LEU A 423 -2.91 13.45 -30.39
N PHE A 424 -4.04 13.35 -29.72
CA PHE A 424 -4.31 14.17 -28.52
C PHE A 424 -5.42 13.57 -27.65
N PHE A 425 -5.58 14.07 -26.42
CA PHE A 425 -6.71 13.73 -25.55
C PHE A 425 -8.06 14.12 -26.16
N ASP A 426 -9.13 13.39 -25.84
CA ASP A 426 -10.49 13.84 -26.20
C ASP A 426 -10.90 15.02 -25.29
N SER A 427 -10.97 16.21 -25.89
CA SER A 427 -11.12 17.47 -25.18
C SER A 427 -12.59 17.89 -25.08
N PRO A 428 -13.08 18.35 -23.92
CA PRO A 428 -14.48 18.75 -23.76
C PRO A 428 -14.81 19.97 -24.63
N PRO A 429 -16.04 20.14 -25.13
CA PRO A 429 -16.39 21.25 -26.03
C PRO A 429 -16.54 22.63 -25.34
N VAL A 430 -16.54 22.71 -24.00
CA VAL A 430 -16.83 23.95 -23.23
C VAL A 430 -15.70 24.23 -22.23
N PHE A 431 -15.06 25.41 -22.33
CA PHE A 431 -13.78 25.70 -21.65
C PHE A 431 -13.80 26.81 -20.60
N ARG A 432 -14.86 27.63 -20.54
CA ARG A 432 -14.94 28.60 -19.43
C ARG A 432 -15.16 27.83 -18.15
N LEU A 433 -14.25 27.98 -17.20
CA LEU A 433 -14.30 27.30 -15.89
C LEU A 433 -15.63 27.53 -15.17
N SER A 434 -16.24 28.71 -15.36
CA SER A 434 -17.58 29.05 -14.88
C SER A 434 -18.70 28.23 -15.54
N ASP A 435 -18.65 28.05 -16.86
CA ASP A 435 -19.65 27.27 -17.61
C ASP A 435 -19.44 25.77 -17.42
N PHE A 436 -18.19 25.32 -17.25
CA PHE A 436 -17.86 23.95 -16.88
C PHE A 436 -18.34 23.61 -15.46
N ALA A 437 -18.14 24.52 -14.49
CA ALA A 437 -18.61 24.37 -13.12
C ALA A 437 -20.14 24.38 -13.00
N SER A 438 -20.84 25.28 -13.72
CA SER A 438 -22.30 25.44 -13.58
C SER A 438 -23.11 24.51 -14.48
N ARG A 439 -22.70 24.27 -15.74
CA ARG A 439 -23.51 23.50 -16.71
C ARG A 439 -23.20 21.99 -16.73
N GLN A 440 -21.98 21.58 -16.34
CA GLN A 440 -21.56 20.17 -16.41
C GLN A 440 -21.48 19.48 -15.04
N MET A 441 -22.06 20.08 -13.99
CA MET A 441 -22.03 19.55 -12.62
C MET A 441 -20.59 19.23 -12.16
N ALA A 442 -19.61 20.04 -12.54
CA ALA A 442 -18.20 19.77 -12.22
C ALA A 442 -17.86 19.93 -10.73
N TRP A 443 -18.84 20.07 -9.84
CA TRP A 443 -18.66 19.87 -8.39
C TRP A 443 -18.96 18.43 -7.97
N ALA A 444 -19.68 17.65 -8.79
CA ALA A 444 -20.05 16.27 -8.47
C ALA A 444 -18.83 15.35 -8.32
N TRP A 445 -17.75 15.59 -9.07
CA TRP A 445 -16.52 14.81 -8.91
C TRP A 445 -15.85 15.01 -7.55
N LEU A 446 -16.05 16.15 -6.88
CA LEU A 446 -15.58 16.36 -5.50
C LEU A 446 -16.35 15.46 -4.53
N LEU A 447 -17.66 15.27 -4.73
CA LEU A 447 -18.44 14.31 -3.95
C LEU A 447 -17.95 12.87 -4.18
N TRP A 448 -17.66 12.51 -5.42
CA TRP A 448 -17.13 11.19 -5.76
C TRP A 448 -15.75 10.95 -5.14
N LEU A 449 -14.89 11.97 -5.17
CA LEU A 449 -13.58 11.93 -4.51
C LEU A 449 -13.72 11.77 -3.00
N LEU A 450 -14.55 12.59 -2.34
CA LEU A 450 -14.81 12.49 -0.89
C LEU A 450 -15.35 11.11 -0.52
N SER A 451 -16.24 10.56 -1.35
CA SER A 451 -16.74 9.21 -1.19
C SER A 451 -15.63 8.17 -1.29
N GLN A 452 -14.75 8.25 -2.29
CA GLN A 452 -13.63 7.33 -2.44
C GLN A 452 -12.68 7.44 -1.24
N THR A 453 -12.36 8.65 -0.79
CA THR A 453 -11.51 8.91 0.38
C THR A 453 -12.12 8.34 1.65
N TRP A 454 -13.46 8.42 1.81
CA TRP A 454 -14.15 7.80 2.95
C TRP A 454 -14.09 6.27 2.91
N ILE A 455 -14.39 5.65 1.76
CA ILE A 455 -14.33 4.19 1.60
C ILE A 455 -12.90 3.68 1.88
N THR A 456 -11.90 4.46 1.48
CA THR A 456 -10.48 4.13 1.65
C THR A 456 -9.85 4.74 2.91
N LEU A 457 -10.64 5.20 3.88
CA LEU A 457 -10.14 5.91 5.06
C LEU A 457 -9.07 5.12 5.84
N HIS A 458 -9.09 3.79 5.79
CA HIS A 458 -8.12 2.91 6.45
C HIS A 458 -6.68 3.12 6.00
N ILE A 459 -6.43 3.71 4.81
CA ILE A 459 -5.06 3.98 4.34
C ILE A 459 -4.40 5.14 5.09
N TRP A 460 -5.18 6.01 5.74
CA TRP A 460 -4.68 7.18 6.47
C TRP A 460 -4.16 6.86 7.87
N THR A 461 -4.78 5.88 8.54
CA THR A 461 -4.47 5.52 9.93
C THR A 461 -4.35 4.00 10.10
N PRO A 462 -3.36 3.34 9.48
CA PRO A 462 -3.28 1.90 9.58
C PRO A 462 -2.45 1.47 10.78
N LYS A 463 -2.71 0.24 11.22
CA LYS A 463 -2.24 -0.34 12.48
C LYS A 463 -1.18 -1.41 12.24
N CYS A 464 -0.32 -1.22 11.24
CA CYS A 464 0.70 -2.19 10.87
C CYS A 464 2.01 -1.97 11.64
N GLU A 465 2.67 -3.08 11.97
CA GLU A 465 4.05 -3.10 12.43
C GLU A 465 5.02 -2.51 11.40
N ARG A 466 6.11 -1.92 11.88
CA ARG A 466 7.18 -1.39 11.03
C ARG A 466 7.85 -2.53 10.24
N LEU A 467 8.16 -2.29 8.96
CA LEU A 467 8.78 -3.25 8.04
C LEU A 467 7.96 -4.54 7.82
N ALA A 468 6.64 -4.50 8.04
CA ALA A 468 5.73 -5.61 7.74
C ALA A 468 5.92 -6.15 6.31
N THR A 469 5.72 -7.46 6.15
CA THR A 469 5.82 -8.11 4.84
C THR A 469 4.76 -7.56 3.89
N THR A 470 5.06 -7.55 2.59
CA THR A 470 4.12 -7.05 1.57
C THR A 470 2.77 -7.78 1.59
N GLU A 471 2.76 -9.06 1.99
CA GLU A 471 1.55 -9.90 2.12
C GLU A 471 0.66 -9.50 3.29
N LYS A 472 1.25 -8.92 4.35
CA LYS A 472 0.52 -8.34 5.47
C LYS A 472 -0.03 -6.96 5.10
N LEU A 473 0.72 -6.19 4.31
CA LEU A 473 0.35 -4.82 3.90
C LEU A 473 -0.69 -4.76 2.78
N PHE A 474 -0.61 -5.62 1.77
CA PHE A 474 -1.46 -5.59 0.58
C PHE A 474 -2.31 -6.85 0.48
N VAL A 475 -3.45 -6.73 -0.20
CA VAL A 475 -4.31 -7.87 -0.49
C VAL A 475 -3.72 -8.63 -1.68
N SER A 476 -3.85 -8.09 -2.88
CA SER A 476 -3.26 -8.62 -4.12
C SER A 476 -1.73 -8.53 -4.14
N PRO A 477 -1.03 -9.52 -4.73
CA PRO A 477 0.43 -9.55 -4.78
C PRO A 477 1.04 -8.44 -5.64
N MET A 478 0.28 -7.89 -6.60
CA MET A 478 0.66 -6.81 -7.52
C MET A 478 -0.42 -5.72 -7.57
N TYR A 479 -0.26 -4.77 -8.48
CA TYR A 479 -1.14 -3.63 -8.71
C TYR A 479 -1.92 -3.79 -10.03
N ASN A 480 -2.97 -3.01 -10.22
CA ASN A 480 -3.66 -2.87 -11.51
C ASN A 480 -3.09 -1.64 -12.22
N ALA A 481 -2.44 -1.84 -13.38
CA ALA A 481 -1.78 -0.78 -14.11
C ALA A 481 -2.75 0.23 -14.74
N LEU A 482 -3.93 -0.21 -15.18
CA LEU A 482 -4.92 0.64 -15.82
C LEU A 482 -5.58 1.63 -14.83
N LEU A 483 -5.67 1.24 -13.56
CA LEU A 483 -6.27 2.03 -12.48
C LEU A 483 -5.31 2.09 -11.28
N ILE A 484 -4.12 2.64 -11.47
CA ILE A 484 -3.05 2.61 -10.44
C ILE A 484 -3.48 3.25 -9.11
N ASP A 485 -4.14 4.39 -9.14
CA ASP A 485 -4.57 5.14 -7.96
C ASP A 485 -5.68 4.40 -7.18
N GLN A 486 -6.73 3.92 -7.86
CA GLN A 486 -7.75 3.07 -7.23
C GLN A 486 -7.14 1.76 -6.72
N SER A 487 -6.22 1.16 -7.49
CA SER A 487 -5.52 -0.06 -7.09
C SER A 487 -4.76 0.16 -5.79
N MET A 488 -3.96 1.22 -5.69
CA MET A 488 -3.20 1.52 -4.48
C MET A 488 -4.12 1.79 -3.29
N ALA A 489 -5.18 2.58 -3.46
CA ALA A 489 -6.10 2.89 -2.38
C ALA A 489 -6.87 1.66 -1.87
N LEU A 490 -7.44 0.86 -2.78
CA LEU A 490 -8.32 -0.26 -2.46
C LEU A 490 -7.57 -1.56 -2.14
N ASN A 491 -6.34 -1.73 -2.65
CA ASN A 491 -5.51 -2.93 -2.41
C ASN A 491 -4.73 -2.87 -1.08
N ARG A 492 -4.57 -1.66 -0.48
CA ARG A 492 -3.99 -1.56 0.86
C ARG A 492 -4.90 -2.26 1.85
N ARG A 493 -4.37 -3.26 2.54
CA ARG A 493 -5.15 -4.09 3.46
C ARG A 493 -5.75 -3.25 4.59
N ARG A 494 -7.03 -3.50 4.89
CA ARG A 494 -7.69 -3.00 6.08
C ARG A 494 -7.27 -3.86 7.28
N ASP A 495 -6.55 -3.24 8.21
CA ASP A 495 -6.07 -3.90 9.43
C ASP A 495 -7.20 -3.95 10.46
N ASP A 496 -8.00 -5.02 10.44
CA ASP A 496 -9.12 -5.24 11.37
C ASP A 496 -8.68 -5.78 12.75
N GLN A 497 -7.38 -5.70 13.10
CA GLN A 497 -6.92 -6.15 14.41
C GLN A 497 -7.58 -5.32 15.50
N ALA A 498 -8.18 -6.01 16.47
CA ALA A 498 -8.78 -5.38 17.64
C ALA A 498 -7.67 -4.67 18.43
N ASP A 499 -7.92 -3.42 18.83
CA ASP A 499 -7.05 -2.74 19.78
C ASP A 499 -6.94 -3.60 21.03
N VAL A 500 -5.72 -3.98 21.42
CA VAL A 500 -5.47 -4.64 22.70
C VAL A 500 -5.95 -3.69 23.79
N LYS A 501 -7.02 -4.06 24.50
CA LYS A 501 -7.52 -3.21 25.58
C LYS A 501 -6.68 -3.45 26.83
N THR A 502 -6.58 -2.43 27.67
CA THR A 502 -5.95 -2.54 29.00
C THR A 502 -6.57 -3.64 29.86
N GLU A 503 -7.87 -3.91 29.67
CA GLU A 503 -8.62 -4.96 30.37
C GLU A 503 -8.13 -6.36 29.98
N ASP A 504 -7.91 -6.59 28.67
CA ASP A 504 -7.44 -7.85 28.12
C ASP A 504 -6.02 -8.21 28.60
N LEU A 505 -5.19 -7.20 28.92
CA LEU A 505 -3.82 -7.36 29.44
C LEU A 505 -3.80 -7.67 30.95
N ALA A 506 -4.76 -7.14 31.71
CA ALA A 506 -4.88 -7.39 33.15
C ALA A 506 -5.27 -8.85 33.47
N GLU A 507 -5.96 -9.52 32.55
CA GLU A 507 -6.27 -10.95 32.64
C GLU A 507 -5.00 -11.82 32.52
N ILE A 508 -4.01 -11.40 31.72
CA ILE A 508 -2.75 -12.13 31.50
C ILE A 508 -1.89 -12.16 32.77
N GLU A 509 -1.78 -11.02 33.47
CA GLU A 509 -1.03 -10.96 34.73
C GLU A 509 -1.67 -11.79 35.83
N LYS A 510 -3.01 -11.92 35.86
CA LYS A 510 -3.70 -12.82 36.79
C LYS A 510 -3.40 -14.27 36.47
N GLU A 511 -3.50 -14.68 35.20
CA GLU A 511 -3.15 -16.05 34.77
C GLU A 511 -1.68 -16.40 35.11
N LYS A 512 -0.73 -15.49 34.89
CA LYS A 512 0.69 -15.70 35.27
C LYS A 512 0.96 -15.66 36.78
N GLY A 513 0.12 -14.96 37.54
CA GLY A 513 0.18 -14.94 39.01
C GLY A 513 -0.30 -16.25 39.62
N ASP A 514 -1.26 -16.90 38.96
CA ASP A 514 -1.90 -18.14 39.43
C ASP A 514 -1.08 -19.40 39.11
N GLU A 515 -0.13 -19.36 38.15
CA GLU A 515 0.83 -20.46 37.90
C GLU A 515 1.74 -20.78 39.12
N TYR A 516 1.77 -19.93 40.14
CA TYR A 516 2.50 -20.21 41.39
C TYR A 516 1.71 -21.10 42.37
N TYR A 517 0.43 -21.38 42.11
CA TYR A 517 -0.48 -22.13 42.99
C TYR A 517 -1.25 -23.27 42.29
N GLU A 518 -0.74 -23.85 41.21
CA GLU A 518 -1.23 -25.18 40.80
C GLU A 518 -0.62 -26.28 41.70
N THR A 519 -1.13 -26.35 42.92
CA THR A 519 -1.11 -27.57 43.71
C THR A 519 -1.99 -28.61 43.02
N ILE A 520 -1.40 -29.78 42.81
CA ILE A 520 -2.00 -31.04 42.36
C ILE A 520 -3.42 -31.20 42.93
N SER A 521 -4.44 -31.16 42.08
CA SER A 521 -5.73 -31.78 42.36
C SER A 521 -6.25 -32.52 41.13
N VAL A 522 -6.07 -33.84 41.22
CA VAL A 522 -6.80 -34.96 40.62
C VAL A 522 -8.03 -34.61 39.76
N HIS A 523 -8.04 -35.21 38.56
CA HIS A 523 -9.15 -35.41 37.64
C HIS A 523 -10.56 -35.17 38.18
N THR A 524 -11.32 -34.30 37.53
CA THR A 524 -12.76 -34.51 37.34
C THR A 524 -13.14 -34.03 35.94
N GLU A 525 -13.56 -34.97 35.11
CA GLU A 525 -14.14 -34.73 33.79
C GLU A 525 -15.47 -33.97 33.95
N GLY A 526 -15.64 -32.87 33.21
CA GLY A 526 -16.95 -32.24 33.06
C GLY A 526 -16.89 -30.74 32.81
N SER A 527 -17.26 -30.34 31.59
CA SER A 527 -17.59 -28.98 31.11
C SER A 527 -16.51 -28.31 30.27
N ALA A 528 -16.42 -28.75 29.02
CA ALA A 528 -15.74 -28.06 27.93
C ALA A 528 -16.42 -26.71 27.62
N VAL A 529 -15.93 -25.63 28.23
CA VAL A 529 -16.11 -24.29 27.68
C VAL A 529 -15.04 -24.13 26.59
N GLN A 530 -15.46 -24.17 25.33
CA GLN A 530 -14.62 -23.87 24.18
C GLN A 530 -14.15 -22.41 24.26
N LYS A 531 -12.99 -22.17 24.90
CA LYS A 531 -12.28 -20.89 24.81
C LYS A 531 -11.81 -20.70 23.35
N PRO A 532 -11.88 -19.50 22.77
CA PRO A 532 -11.28 -19.24 21.46
C PRO A 532 -9.79 -19.56 21.52
N SER A 533 -9.26 -20.24 20.49
CA SER A 533 -7.91 -20.80 20.45
C SER A 533 -6.78 -19.77 20.34
N VAL A 534 -7.11 -18.47 20.40
CA VAL A 534 -6.15 -17.35 20.34
C VAL A 534 -6.63 -16.29 21.32
N LYS A 535 -5.85 -16.05 22.37
CA LYS A 535 -6.09 -14.98 23.33
C LYS A 535 -5.46 -13.67 22.81
N SER A 536 -5.95 -12.53 23.27
CA SER A 536 -5.32 -11.21 23.04
C SER A 536 -3.84 -11.19 23.48
N SER A 537 -3.49 -11.98 24.49
CA SER A 537 -2.12 -12.20 24.97
C SER A 537 -1.17 -12.77 23.93
N ASP A 538 -1.68 -13.58 22.99
CA ASP A 538 -0.86 -14.26 21.98
C ASP A 538 -0.34 -13.27 20.92
N GLN A 539 -0.81 -12.02 20.96
CA GLN A 539 -0.33 -10.93 20.11
C GLN A 539 0.89 -10.21 20.71
N ILE A 540 1.22 -10.43 21.99
CA ILE A 540 2.38 -9.79 22.63
C ILE A 540 3.65 -10.45 22.13
N THR A 541 4.56 -9.66 21.58
CA THR A 541 5.85 -10.16 21.09
C THR A 541 6.71 -10.59 22.27
N ARG A 542 7.25 -11.82 22.24
CA ARG A 542 8.24 -12.28 23.21
C ARG A 542 9.62 -12.34 22.56
N ILE A 543 10.58 -11.69 23.19
CA ILE A 543 11.98 -11.61 22.79
C ILE A 543 12.79 -12.54 23.68
N TYR A 544 13.44 -13.52 23.07
CA TYR A 544 14.43 -14.38 23.70
C TYR A 544 15.83 -13.88 23.36
N ALA A 545 16.54 -13.32 24.34
CA ALA A 545 17.95 -12.96 24.19
C ALA A 545 18.82 -14.18 24.52
N CYS A 546 19.45 -14.76 23.51
CA CYS A 546 20.35 -15.90 23.68
C CYS A 546 21.80 -15.44 23.54
N ALA A 547 22.64 -15.79 24.51
CA ALA A 547 24.08 -15.54 24.47
C ALA A 547 24.86 -16.79 24.87
N THR A 548 26.09 -16.89 24.39
CA THR A 548 27.05 -17.93 24.77
C THR A 548 28.19 -17.28 25.55
N MET A 549 28.63 -17.91 26.64
CA MET A 549 29.77 -17.47 27.44
C MET A 549 30.73 -18.65 27.64
N TRP A 550 32.02 -18.36 27.66
CA TRP A 550 33.05 -19.35 27.96
C TRP A 550 34.18 -18.74 28.81
N HIS A 551 35.08 -17.98 28.16
CA HIS A 551 36.25 -17.35 28.76
C HIS A 551 36.15 -15.82 28.76
N GLU A 552 34.95 -15.29 28.95
CA GLU A 552 34.71 -13.84 28.98
C GLU A 552 35.44 -13.19 30.16
N THR A 553 35.99 -12.01 29.91
CA THR A 553 36.61 -11.18 30.94
C THR A 553 35.56 -10.50 31.82
N LYS A 554 36.00 -9.95 32.96
CA LYS A 554 35.11 -9.21 33.87
C LYS A 554 34.38 -8.07 33.15
N ASP A 555 35.10 -7.30 32.34
CA ASP A 555 34.57 -6.13 31.64
C ASP A 555 33.55 -6.53 30.56
N GLU A 556 33.82 -7.59 29.79
CA GLU A 556 32.89 -8.15 28.80
C GLU A 556 31.60 -8.66 29.44
N MET A 557 31.70 -9.39 30.57
CA MET A 557 30.52 -9.84 31.32
C MET A 557 29.71 -8.67 31.87
N ILE A 558 30.37 -7.62 32.37
CA ILE A 558 29.69 -6.42 32.89
C ILE A 558 28.94 -5.69 31.77
N GLU A 559 29.56 -5.44 30.62
CA GLU A 559 28.89 -4.75 29.50
C GLU A 559 27.72 -5.56 28.93
N PHE A 560 27.86 -6.88 28.87
CA PHE A 560 26.77 -7.78 28.51
C PHE A 560 25.61 -7.71 29.51
N LEU A 561 25.89 -7.82 30.81
CA LEU A 561 24.88 -7.75 31.87
C LEU A 561 24.20 -6.38 31.93
N LYS A 562 24.94 -5.28 31.73
CA LYS A 562 24.38 -3.93 31.60
C LYS A 562 23.36 -3.85 30.47
N SER A 563 23.65 -4.48 29.33
CA SER A 563 22.73 -4.51 28.19
C SER A 563 21.42 -5.24 28.52
N ILE A 564 21.49 -6.37 29.23
CA ILE A 564 20.31 -7.11 29.73
C ILE A 564 19.50 -6.27 30.72
N LEU A 565 20.17 -5.65 31.69
CA LEU A 565 19.54 -4.85 32.74
C LEU A 565 18.84 -3.60 32.19
N ARG A 566 19.41 -2.95 31.16
CA ARG A 566 18.75 -1.85 30.46
C ARG A 566 17.45 -2.30 29.77
N LEU A 567 17.44 -3.51 29.18
CA LEU A 567 16.24 -4.09 28.57
C LEU A 567 15.20 -4.51 29.63
N ASP A 568 15.64 -4.99 30.79
CA ASP A 568 14.77 -5.26 31.95
C ASP A 568 14.11 -3.98 32.49
N GLU A 569 14.88 -2.89 32.59
CA GLU A 569 14.37 -1.58 32.98
C GLU A 569 13.34 -1.04 31.98
N ASP A 570 13.63 -1.10 30.67
CA ASP A 570 12.72 -0.67 29.60
C ASP A 570 11.38 -1.44 29.64
N GLN A 571 11.45 -2.78 29.70
CA GLN A 571 10.24 -3.59 29.79
C GLN A 571 9.46 -3.27 31.08
N CYS A 572 10.16 -3.10 32.20
CA CYS A 572 9.52 -2.76 33.47
C CYS A 572 8.76 -1.43 33.37
N ALA A 573 9.39 -0.40 32.81
CA ALA A 573 8.78 0.92 32.62
C ALA A 573 7.52 0.84 31.76
N ARG A 574 7.57 0.14 30.61
CA ARG A 574 6.40 -0.08 29.75
C ARG A 574 5.28 -0.82 30.47
N ARG A 575 5.61 -1.90 31.19
CA ARG A 575 4.64 -2.68 31.97
C ARG A 575 3.97 -1.84 33.07
N VAL A 576 4.75 -1.01 33.77
CA VAL A 576 4.25 -0.10 34.82
C VAL A 576 3.34 0.97 34.22
N ALA A 577 3.73 1.57 33.09
CA ALA A 577 2.89 2.54 32.37
C ALA A 577 1.54 1.93 31.96
N GLN A 578 1.56 0.71 31.42
CA GLN A 578 0.33 0.00 31.08
C GLN A 578 -0.55 -0.28 32.30
N LYS A 579 0.05 -0.79 33.37
CA LYS A 579 -0.67 -1.24 34.56
C LYS A 579 -1.27 -0.09 35.37
N TYR A 580 -0.48 0.95 35.64
CA TYR A 580 -0.86 2.01 36.56
C TYR A 580 -1.44 3.24 35.86
N LEU A 581 -0.96 3.56 34.65
CA LEU A 581 -1.45 4.72 33.89
C LEU A 581 -2.56 4.34 32.89
N ARG A 582 -2.85 3.04 32.72
CA ARG A 582 -3.84 2.52 31.74
C ARG A 582 -3.57 3.00 30.31
N ILE A 583 -2.29 3.20 29.97
CA ILE A 583 -1.85 3.56 28.62
C ILE A 583 -1.51 2.27 27.90
N VAL A 584 -2.17 1.97 26.78
CA VAL A 584 -1.79 0.83 25.93
C VAL A 584 -0.57 1.22 25.12
N ASP A 585 0.60 0.68 25.47
CA ASP A 585 1.79 0.76 24.61
C ASP A 585 1.68 -0.29 23.49
N PRO A 586 1.55 0.11 22.21
CA PRO A 586 1.47 -0.82 21.09
C PRO A 586 2.77 -1.61 20.87
N ASP A 587 3.90 -1.11 21.37
CA ASP A 587 5.24 -1.72 21.17
C ASP A 587 5.69 -2.54 22.40
N TYR A 588 4.77 -2.91 23.29
CA TYR A 588 5.11 -3.73 24.46
C TYR A 588 5.55 -5.14 24.07
N TYR A 589 6.60 -5.60 24.73
CA TYR A 589 7.18 -6.93 24.54
C TYR A 589 7.45 -7.61 25.88
N GLU A 590 7.57 -8.93 25.84
CA GLU A 590 8.07 -9.73 26.95
C GLU A 590 9.52 -10.14 26.70
N PHE A 591 10.39 -9.93 27.68
CA PHE A 591 11.82 -10.24 27.57
C PHE A 591 12.20 -11.42 28.47
N GLU A 592 12.97 -12.34 27.90
CA GLU A 592 13.59 -13.45 28.63
C GLU A 592 15.01 -13.67 28.13
N THR A 593 15.96 -13.83 29.05
CA THR A 593 17.38 -13.98 28.73
C THR A 593 17.86 -15.40 29.00
N HIS A 594 18.56 -15.98 28.04
CA HIS A 594 19.20 -17.30 28.11
C HIS A 594 20.70 -17.16 27.84
N ILE A 595 21.50 -17.57 28.81
CA ILE A 595 22.96 -17.59 28.72
C ILE A 595 23.40 -19.05 28.70
N PHE A 596 24.06 -19.49 27.64
CA PHE A 596 24.66 -20.81 27.56
C PHE A 596 26.13 -20.71 27.96
N PHE A 597 26.46 -21.29 29.11
CA PHE A 597 27.81 -21.32 29.63
C PHE A 597 28.45 -22.66 29.28
N ASP A 598 29.43 -22.64 28.39
CA ASP A 598 30.16 -23.83 27.99
C ASP A 598 31.32 -24.08 28.96
N ASP A 599 31.61 -25.36 29.23
CA ASP A 599 32.69 -25.82 30.12
C ASP A 599 32.53 -25.28 31.56
N ALA A 600 31.31 -25.33 32.08
CA ALA A 600 30.94 -24.64 33.33
C ALA A 600 31.43 -25.34 34.60
N PHE A 601 31.98 -26.56 34.49
CA PHE A 601 32.32 -27.43 35.61
C PHE A 601 33.78 -27.88 35.56
N GLU A 602 34.45 -27.86 36.70
CA GLU A 602 35.83 -28.32 36.89
C GLU A 602 35.91 -29.28 38.08
N ILE A 603 36.92 -30.15 38.08
CA ILE A 603 37.19 -31.04 39.22
C ILE A 603 37.70 -30.18 40.39
N SER A 604 37.26 -30.48 41.61
CA SER A 604 37.66 -29.73 42.79
C SER A 604 39.12 -30.00 43.17
N ASP A 605 39.82 -28.99 43.67
CA ASP A 605 41.20 -29.13 44.16
C ASP A 605 41.31 -29.97 45.45
N HIS A 606 40.18 -30.24 46.12
CA HIS A 606 40.12 -30.93 47.40
C HIS A 606 39.78 -32.42 47.27
N SER A 607 39.10 -32.81 46.19
CA SER A 607 38.72 -34.19 45.90
C SER A 607 38.49 -34.38 44.41
N ASP A 608 39.08 -35.43 43.85
CA ASP A 608 38.86 -35.87 42.47
C ASP A 608 37.42 -36.36 42.22
N SER A 609 36.64 -36.60 43.30
CA SER A 609 35.23 -37.01 43.22
C SER A 609 34.25 -35.85 43.09
N ASP A 610 34.68 -34.62 43.43
CA ASP A 610 33.78 -33.49 43.59
C ASP A 610 33.91 -32.56 42.39
N ILE A 611 32.78 -32.26 41.76
CA ILE A 611 32.69 -31.36 40.62
C ILE A 611 32.22 -29.99 41.13
N GLN A 612 32.99 -28.95 40.87
CA GLN A 612 32.65 -27.58 41.22
C GLN A 612 32.42 -26.73 39.98
N VAL A 613 31.75 -25.59 40.14
CA VAL A 613 31.61 -24.61 39.05
C VAL A 613 32.95 -23.90 38.81
N ASN A 614 33.26 -23.66 37.54
CA ASN A 614 34.50 -23.02 37.14
C ASN A 614 34.61 -21.57 37.65
N ARG A 615 35.81 -20.99 37.55
CA ARG A 615 36.06 -19.58 37.96
C ARG A 615 35.21 -18.55 37.21
N PHE A 616 34.81 -18.82 35.97
CA PHE A 616 34.08 -17.87 35.13
C PHE A 616 32.59 -17.81 35.49
N VAL A 617 31.99 -18.94 35.89
CA VAL A 617 30.64 -18.97 36.47
C VAL A 617 30.64 -18.24 37.81
N LYS A 618 31.68 -18.43 38.65
CA LYS A 618 31.84 -17.66 39.90
C LYS A 618 31.96 -16.15 39.61
N LEU A 619 32.70 -15.77 38.57
CA LEU A 619 32.83 -14.38 38.12
C LEU A 619 31.49 -13.80 37.65
N LEU A 620 30.70 -14.54 36.86
CA LEU A 620 29.36 -14.12 36.43
C LEU A 620 28.45 -13.83 37.63
N VAL A 621 28.45 -14.70 38.65
CA VAL A 621 27.63 -14.47 39.85
C VAL A 621 28.07 -13.20 40.59
N ALA A 622 29.37 -12.91 40.62
CA ALA A 622 29.93 -11.74 41.31
C ALA A 622 29.68 -10.42 40.56
N THR A 623 29.65 -10.44 39.22
CA THR A 623 29.49 -9.22 38.39
C THR A 623 28.05 -8.74 38.25
N ILE A 624 27.05 -9.58 38.55
CA ILE A 624 25.62 -9.23 38.43
C ILE A 624 25.24 -8.03 39.31
N ASP A 625 25.67 -8.02 40.58
CA ASP A 625 25.35 -6.91 41.51
C ASP A 625 26.05 -5.60 41.09
N GLU A 626 27.27 -5.70 40.57
CA GLU A 626 28.03 -4.57 40.03
C GLU A 626 27.34 -3.99 38.79
N ALA A 627 26.97 -4.83 37.84
CA ALA A 627 26.25 -4.39 36.63
C ALA A 627 24.87 -3.78 36.96
N ALA A 628 24.13 -4.35 37.91
CA ALA A 628 22.85 -3.82 38.36
C ALA A 628 22.99 -2.43 39.00
N SER A 629 24.01 -2.27 39.83
CA SER A 629 24.29 -0.99 40.49
C SER A 629 24.72 0.08 39.49
N ASP A 630 25.49 -0.30 38.48
CA ASP A 630 25.93 0.59 37.39
C ASP A 630 24.75 1.08 36.53
N VAL A 631 23.81 0.20 36.16
CA VAL A 631 22.66 0.60 35.31
C VAL A 631 21.70 1.50 36.08
N HIS A 632 21.31 1.11 37.30
CA HIS A 632 20.34 1.85 38.09
C HIS A 632 20.93 3.03 38.88
N GLN A 633 22.25 3.28 38.76
CA GLN A 633 22.94 4.39 39.43
C GLN A 633 22.75 4.43 40.95
N THR A 634 22.46 3.27 41.56
CA THR A 634 22.23 3.10 42.99
C THR A 634 22.71 1.73 43.40
N ASN A 635 23.16 1.56 44.65
CA ASN A 635 23.63 0.25 45.11
C ASN A 635 22.46 -0.75 45.17
N ILE A 636 22.45 -1.71 44.25
CA ILE A 636 21.40 -2.73 44.12
C ILE A 636 22.03 -4.10 44.30
N ARG A 637 21.39 -4.89 45.15
CA ARG A 637 21.76 -6.28 45.39
C ARG A 637 20.67 -7.20 44.87
N ILE A 638 21.00 -8.01 43.88
CA ILE A 638 20.06 -8.97 43.28
C ILE A 638 19.99 -10.22 44.17
N ARG A 639 18.80 -10.81 44.25
CA ARG A 639 18.61 -12.05 45.03
C ARG A 639 19.44 -13.18 44.41
N PRO A 640 20.04 -14.06 45.24
CA PRO A 640 20.76 -15.22 44.73
C PRO A 640 19.91 -16.07 43.77
N PRO A 641 20.52 -16.69 42.75
CA PRO A 641 19.78 -17.47 41.76
C PRO A 641 19.17 -18.72 42.39
N LYS A 642 18.02 -19.13 41.86
CA LYS A 642 17.49 -20.48 42.09
C LYS A 642 18.31 -21.47 41.28
N LYS A 643 18.80 -22.52 41.94
CA LYS A 643 19.65 -23.56 41.35
C LYS A 643 18.79 -24.78 41.02
N TYR A 644 18.91 -25.29 39.81
CA TYR A 644 18.20 -26.50 39.36
C TYR A 644 19.20 -27.49 38.77
N PRO A 645 19.16 -28.78 39.16
CA PRO A 645 19.86 -29.83 38.43
C PRO A 645 19.16 -30.06 37.09
N THR A 646 19.94 -30.29 36.03
CA THR A 646 19.40 -30.54 34.67
C THR A 646 20.17 -31.67 34.00
N PRO A 647 19.61 -32.36 32.99
CA PRO A 647 20.29 -33.47 32.32
C PRO A 647 21.62 -33.11 31.66
N TYR A 648 21.83 -31.83 31.33
CA TYR A 648 23.06 -31.32 30.70
C TYR A 648 24.00 -30.64 31.71
N GLY A 649 23.76 -30.74 33.02
CA GLY A 649 24.55 -30.06 34.04
C GLY A 649 23.67 -29.27 35.00
N GLY A 650 23.80 -27.94 35.02
CA GLY A 650 23.10 -27.07 35.96
C GLY A 650 22.32 -25.95 35.30
N ARG A 651 21.37 -25.38 36.04
CA ARG A 651 20.66 -24.15 35.63
C ARG A 651 20.54 -23.17 36.78
N LEU A 652 20.97 -21.94 36.55
CA LEU A 652 20.81 -20.81 37.47
C LEU A 652 19.72 -19.87 36.94
N VAL A 653 18.75 -19.52 37.78
CA VAL A 653 17.64 -18.64 37.40
C VAL A 653 17.60 -17.44 38.34
N TRP A 654 17.80 -16.25 37.77
CA TRP A 654 17.60 -14.97 38.46
C TRP A 654 16.27 -14.35 38.06
N THR A 655 15.68 -13.60 39.01
CA THR A 655 14.62 -12.65 38.72
C THR A 655 15.21 -11.26 38.89
N LEU A 656 15.31 -10.53 37.78
CA LEU A 656 15.88 -9.19 37.74
C LEU A 656 14.94 -8.16 38.39
N PRO A 657 15.41 -6.94 38.72
CA PRO A 657 14.59 -5.92 39.38
C PRO A 657 13.29 -5.60 38.64
N GLY A 658 13.32 -5.56 37.30
CA GLY A 658 12.20 -5.41 36.39
C GLY A 658 11.35 -6.67 36.22
N LYS A 659 11.51 -7.68 37.09
CA LYS A 659 10.77 -8.96 37.10
C LYS A 659 10.93 -9.82 35.83
N THR A 660 11.89 -9.52 34.97
CA THR A 660 12.25 -10.44 33.88
C THR A 660 13.08 -11.61 34.42
N LYS A 661 13.12 -12.70 33.66
CA LYS A 661 13.91 -13.89 34.00
C LYS A 661 15.22 -13.86 33.22
N MET A 662 16.31 -14.10 33.94
CA MET A 662 17.62 -14.38 33.37
C MET A 662 18.01 -15.80 33.76
N ILE A 663 18.28 -16.63 32.76
CA ILE A 663 18.54 -18.07 32.91
C ILE A 663 19.94 -18.36 32.38
N ALA A 664 20.84 -18.83 33.23
CA ALA A 664 22.11 -19.38 32.79
C ALA A 664 22.04 -20.91 32.79
N HIS A 665 22.27 -21.49 31.61
CA HIS A 665 22.41 -22.92 31.36
C HIS A 665 23.90 -23.27 31.48
N LEU A 666 24.25 -24.02 32.52
CA LEU A 666 25.62 -24.47 32.79
C LEU A 666 25.78 -25.85 32.18
N LYS A 667 26.58 -25.95 31.12
CA LYS A 667 26.86 -27.20 30.42
C LYS A 667 28.20 -27.79 30.82
#